data_AF-A0A9W9ZWR6-F1
#
_entry.id   AF-A0A9W9ZWR6-F1
#
_cell.length_a   1.000
_cell.length_b   1.000
_cell.length_c   1.000
_cell.angle_alpha   90.00
_cell.angle_beta   90.00
_cell.angle_gamma   90.00
#
_symmetry.space_group_name_H-M   'P 1'
#
loop_
_entity.id
_entity.type
_entity.pdbx_description
1 polymer ?
#
loop_
_entity_poly.entity_id
_entity_poly.type
_entity_poly.pdbx_seq_one_letter_code
_entity_poly.pdbx_strand_id
1 'polypeptide(L)'
;MAAAGGNHLSSGRVNVGLLRECARRELLQCLNKQPGSKALVWDDKLTGPFGLIAEYKLLREHEVEVMFPLRPGRLPPSQVHNVVFITRPKPSLMDIIADNVLSEEGRESTKKEFTILFVPRKTMLCERKLAERNVSFINIDEYPLELIPLDSDVLSLEMDSSFKECYLENDFTSLFYVANSLMTLQTLYGTIPKIYAKGTMSKRVLDMMMRKKREAADSENQVSPQIDTLLLIDRNVDLLTPLFTQLTYEGLIDELYGIHHTTAKFPPERFPQTEEKGPSGLQQQQPTGPKKVVLNSSDELFYDIRDLNFSAVGINLSRRAKQISAAFEEHKSAKTVGEMKQYVQRIPFMQRAKASLAIHTTIAEMVKEQTDPEEFRERIQVEQVQFGDIVHECGSVQVITMGSGGSKKLKVIQPQVNVAASRVPDSSTHIAPQPKMLQDQWLSHDGGLERNEKSSVQDYTEWVVLHTGTLQRYKMNYPEQAGDFQKLFDNMQVLVNTTHQYSKLVGETLQSLSSQSYSTFSSAGTNEAEVYTRLMDFVVEIEGAAVLQRFAQNSFNDYYENKDTDFNNDNSDDESSQSSVQFTCYDCLLEVLVTMQNFADFHNGFCRESAKAGVVSMCLENITRIDRENYNWESGDDDSEPFQIIETCLGILHNISRRLKDRDLFVNSEETLLYFAKLKARGVAVTALLCLGYLVNEDTNHLISADESLLQFIVTMIDEAWQTEDRRCDGYSAKELAEGLSHLAINDNNKKVLGQFGAVRVLTKILQTSKENEEQASAARALWMLAFDDANKDVIRQEEGTLDTLRALHHSGDPEVKQAAAGALWEIEGKTARNNAETTKEVSGHHVMISYQWDAQDMLVEVKNKLQASGYRVWMDLEQMGGSTLEAMAKAVENASVVLVCVSQQYKESANCRSEAEYAYQLRKDIIPLMMQRNYKADGWLGMLVGTKLWIDFKSKQVIDSGVGKLVKELAGRGKDIDVTDGPTEAVIRPSETSVLTTAPSSAATDVSGWTNEDVKKWLTEIGLGQVCEGAISEFNGQTLINLQELRGECPDYFYRCLENTLNLKNMFHLFKFRQELNKLLGH
;
A
#
# COMPACT_ATOMS: atom_id res chain seq x y z
N MET A 1 -29.90 20.82 4.51
CA MET A 1 -30.26 21.31 5.86
C MET A 1 -29.08 21.02 6.79
N ALA A 2 -28.78 21.95 7.72
CA ALA A 2 -27.74 21.94 8.76
C ALA A 2 -26.25 22.00 8.31
N ALA A 3 -25.45 22.74 9.09
CA ALA A 3 -24.15 23.35 8.80
C ALA A 3 -23.00 22.40 8.42
N ALA A 4 -22.18 22.85 7.48
CA ALA A 4 -20.95 22.23 6.98
C ALA A 4 -19.75 22.37 7.95
N GLY A 5 -19.90 21.90 9.20
CA GLY A 5 -18.84 21.92 10.23
C GLY A 5 -18.47 20.55 10.82
N GLY A 6 -19.04 19.45 10.31
CA GLY A 6 -18.95 18.11 10.95
C GLY A 6 -18.33 16.98 10.12
N ASN A 7 -18.05 17.15 8.82
CA ASN A 7 -17.73 16.01 7.96
C ASN A 7 -16.24 15.65 7.87
N HIS A 8 -15.34 16.48 8.40
CA HIS A 8 -13.90 16.21 8.33
C HIS A 8 -13.43 15.24 9.42
N LEU A 9 -14.06 15.22 10.60
CA LEU A 9 -13.71 14.30 11.69
C LEU A 9 -14.14 12.83 11.45
N SER A 10 -14.80 12.57 10.32
CA SER A 10 -15.28 11.23 9.91
C SER A 10 -14.66 10.75 8.60
N SER A 11 -13.72 11.51 8.01
CA SER A 11 -13.07 11.14 6.74
C SER A 11 -11.96 10.10 6.90
N GLY A 12 -11.44 9.92 8.12
CA GLY A 12 -10.41 8.94 8.46
C GLY A 12 -10.93 7.51 8.59
N ARG A 13 -10.03 6.57 8.90
CA ARG A 13 -10.39 5.15 9.11
C ARG A 13 -11.26 4.91 10.34
N VAL A 14 -11.11 5.75 11.35
CA VAL A 14 -11.89 5.72 12.59
C VAL A 14 -12.67 7.02 12.68
N ASN A 15 -13.97 6.94 12.97
CA ASN A 15 -14.81 8.12 13.16
C ASN A 15 -14.52 8.77 14.52
N VAL A 16 -13.53 9.66 14.56
CA VAL A 16 -13.14 10.42 15.76
C VAL A 16 -14.14 11.49 16.15
N GLY A 17 -15.09 11.82 15.26
CA GLY A 17 -16.23 12.70 15.57
C GLY A 17 -17.07 12.22 16.75
N LEU A 18 -17.12 10.90 17.02
CA LEU A 18 -17.82 10.34 18.18
C LEU A 18 -17.28 10.86 19.52
N LEU A 19 -15.97 11.09 19.63
CA LEU A 19 -15.35 11.67 20.82
C LEU A 19 -15.87 13.09 21.08
N ARG A 20 -15.94 13.90 20.02
CA ARG A 20 -16.48 15.27 20.09
C ARG A 20 -17.94 15.27 20.53
N GLU A 21 -18.76 14.37 20.00
CA GLU A 21 -20.17 14.25 20.40
C GLU A 21 -20.32 13.77 21.84
N CYS A 22 -19.49 12.83 22.29
CA CYS A 22 -19.52 12.35 23.69
C CYS A 22 -19.16 13.48 24.65
N ALA A 23 -18.04 14.16 24.41
CA ALA A 23 -17.60 15.32 25.19
C ALA A 23 -18.67 16.43 25.19
N ARG A 24 -19.24 16.76 24.03
CA ARG A 24 -20.31 17.74 23.92
C ARG A 24 -21.54 17.35 24.75
N ARG A 25 -21.99 16.10 24.66
CA ARG A 25 -23.14 15.60 25.43
C ARG A 25 -22.90 15.70 26.94
N GLU A 26 -21.73 15.30 27.40
CA GLU A 26 -21.36 15.37 28.82
C GLU A 26 -21.27 16.81 29.33
N LEU A 27 -20.70 17.72 28.53
CA LEU A 27 -20.67 19.15 28.87
C LEU A 27 -22.08 19.71 29.07
N LEU A 28 -22.98 19.41 28.14
CA LEU A 28 -24.36 19.86 28.21
C LEU A 28 -25.10 19.24 29.41
N GLN A 29 -24.83 17.96 29.73
CA GLN A 29 -25.37 17.34 30.94
C GLN A 29 -24.92 18.07 32.21
N CYS A 30 -23.64 18.44 32.32
CA CYS A 30 -23.13 19.21 33.45
C CYS A 30 -23.78 20.60 33.55
N LEU A 31 -23.94 21.30 32.42
CA LEU A 31 -24.60 22.61 32.40
C LEU A 31 -26.09 22.53 32.76
N ASN A 32 -26.78 21.47 32.33
CA ASN A 32 -28.22 21.28 32.58
C ASN A 32 -28.55 20.87 34.01
N LYS A 33 -27.57 20.48 34.84
CA LYS A 33 -27.79 20.23 36.27
C LYS A 33 -28.27 21.50 37.02
N GLN A 34 -27.97 22.68 36.49
CA GLN A 34 -28.33 23.97 37.09
C GLN A 34 -29.31 24.72 36.17
N PRO A 35 -30.62 24.56 36.32
CA PRO A 35 -31.59 25.25 35.45
C PRO A 35 -31.56 26.77 35.69
N GLY A 36 -31.86 27.56 34.66
CA GLY A 36 -31.90 29.03 34.71
C GLY A 36 -30.65 29.69 34.11
N SER A 37 -30.65 31.02 34.08
CA SER A 37 -29.60 31.82 33.44
C SER A 37 -28.24 31.68 34.12
N LYS A 38 -27.19 31.49 33.31
CA LYS A 38 -25.85 31.14 33.76
C LYS A 38 -24.80 32.12 33.25
N ALA A 39 -23.82 32.43 34.10
CA ALA A 39 -22.53 32.97 33.70
C ALA A 39 -21.47 31.87 33.76
N LEU A 40 -20.69 31.70 32.69
CA LEU A 40 -19.53 30.82 32.71
C LEU A 40 -18.26 31.64 32.98
N VAL A 41 -17.46 31.22 33.95
CA VAL A 41 -16.16 31.81 34.27
C VAL A 41 -15.05 30.83 33.89
N TRP A 42 -14.19 31.22 32.96
CA TRP A 42 -13.25 30.32 32.28
C TRP A 42 -11.81 30.50 32.75
N ASP A 43 -11.14 29.41 33.09
CA ASP A 43 -9.68 29.35 32.96
C ASP A 43 -9.30 29.65 31.51
N ASP A 44 -8.49 30.68 31.29
CA ASP A 44 -8.09 31.15 29.95
C ASP A 44 -7.55 30.02 29.06
N LYS A 45 -6.81 29.08 29.64
CA LYS A 45 -6.19 27.98 28.89
C LYS A 45 -7.20 26.93 28.41
N LEU A 46 -8.43 26.92 28.93
CA LEU A 46 -9.49 26.00 28.49
C LEU A 46 -10.35 26.59 27.36
N THR A 47 -10.34 27.91 27.16
CA THR A 47 -11.22 28.55 26.17
C THR A 47 -10.97 28.08 24.73
N GLY A 48 -9.71 27.90 24.35
CA GLY A 48 -9.31 27.39 23.04
C GLY A 48 -9.76 25.94 22.81
N PRO A 49 -9.33 24.98 23.65
CA PRO A 49 -9.72 23.57 23.50
C PRO A 49 -11.24 23.35 23.52
N PHE A 50 -11.98 24.09 24.35
CA PHE A 50 -13.45 24.01 24.37
C PHE A 50 -14.11 24.53 23.10
N GLY A 51 -13.49 25.50 22.42
CA GLY A 51 -13.98 25.98 21.13
C GLY A 51 -14.05 24.89 20.06
N LEU A 52 -13.22 23.85 20.20
CA LEU A 52 -13.26 22.67 19.33
C LEU A 52 -14.43 21.75 19.68
N ILE A 53 -14.94 21.75 20.90
CA ILE A 53 -16.07 20.90 21.31
C ILE A 53 -17.42 21.58 21.08
N ALA A 54 -17.57 22.82 21.57
CA ALA A 54 -18.84 23.54 21.61
C ALA A 54 -18.66 25.03 21.28
N GLU A 55 -19.41 25.49 20.29
CA GLU A 55 -19.48 26.91 19.95
C GLU A 55 -20.40 27.66 20.93
N TYR A 56 -20.18 28.96 21.06
CA TYR A 56 -21.01 29.83 21.91
C TYR A 56 -22.51 29.76 21.57
N LYS A 57 -22.85 29.55 20.29
CA LYS A 57 -24.24 29.38 19.86
C LYS A 57 -24.92 28.21 20.60
N LEU A 58 -24.23 27.08 20.73
CA LEU A 58 -24.73 25.90 21.43
C LEU A 58 -24.86 26.14 22.94
N LEU A 59 -23.90 26.85 23.54
CA LEU A 59 -23.94 27.19 24.97
C LEU A 59 -25.13 28.11 25.28
N ARG A 60 -25.42 29.09 24.41
CA ARG A 60 -26.55 30.00 24.56
C ARG A 60 -27.90 29.28 24.53
N GLU A 61 -28.04 28.22 23.74
CA GLU A 61 -29.24 27.36 23.72
C GLU A 61 -29.51 26.69 25.08
N HIS A 62 -28.53 26.65 25.96
CA HIS A 62 -28.61 26.09 27.32
C HIS A 62 -28.54 27.18 28.41
N GLU A 63 -29.09 28.36 28.10
CA GLU A 63 -29.28 29.50 29.01
C GLU A 63 -27.96 30.12 29.54
N VAL A 64 -26.86 29.96 28.80
CA VAL A 64 -25.63 30.71 29.04
C VAL A 64 -25.75 32.10 28.43
N GLU A 65 -25.90 33.12 29.28
CA GLU A 65 -26.08 34.50 28.85
C GLU A 65 -24.74 35.21 28.63
N VAL A 66 -23.81 35.03 29.57
CA VAL A 66 -22.52 35.74 29.62
C VAL A 66 -21.36 34.80 29.95
N MET A 67 -20.18 35.15 29.46
CA MET A 67 -18.94 34.41 29.70
C MET A 67 -17.83 35.37 30.09
N PHE A 68 -17.06 35.02 31.12
CA PHE A 68 -15.97 35.84 31.64
C PHE A 68 -14.67 35.04 31.74
N PRO A 69 -13.50 35.67 31.53
CA PRO A 69 -12.22 35.06 31.90
C PRO A 69 -12.08 35.05 33.43
N LEU A 70 -11.41 34.02 33.95
CA LEU A 70 -11.07 33.90 35.36
C LEU A 70 -9.96 34.91 35.69
N ARG A 71 -10.28 35.84 36.59
CA ARG A 71 -9.40 36.93 37.00
C ARG A 71 -9.52 37.16 38.50
N PRO A 72 -8.43 37.56 39.19
CA PRO A 72 -8.51 37.99 40.58
C PRO A 72 -9.46 39.16 40.79
N GLY A 73 -10.13 39.20 41.95
CA GLY A 73 -11.02 40.30 42.33
C GLY A 73 -12.50 40.00 42.11
N ARG A 74 -13.29 41.02 41.75
CA ARG A 74 -14.75 40.89 41.57
C ARG A 74 -15.10 40.41 40.16
N LEU A 75 -16.15 39.60 40.08
CA LEU A 75 -16.74 39.22 38.79
C LEU A 75 -17.39 40.46 38.13
N PRO A 76 -17.37 40.56 36.79
CA PRO A 76 -18.11 41.60 36.09
C PRO A 76 -19.61 41.55 36.44
N PRO A 77 -20.30 42.71 36.50
CA PRO A 77 -21.71 42.76 36.86
C PRO A 77 -22.56 42.00 35.82
N SER A 78 -23.41 41.10 36.31
CA SER A 78 -24.35 40.30 35.52
C SER A 78 -25.64 40.07 36.31
N GLN A 79 -26.77 39.94 35.61
CA GLN A 79 -28.09 39.69 36.22
C GLN A 79 -28.41 38.20 36.40
N VAL A 80 -27.43 37.32 36.18
CA VAL A 80 -27.61 35.88 36.28
C VAL A 80 -27.58 35.41 37.72
N HIS A 81 -28.34 34.36 38.01
CA HIS A 81 -28.36 33.71 39.32
C HIS A 81 -27.22 32.70 39.48
N ASN A 82 -26.92 31.95 38.41
CA ASN A 82 -25.98 30.83 38.45
C ASN A 82 -24.63 31.24 37.87
N VAL A 83 -23.55 30.94 38.60
CA VAL A 83 -22.16 31.15 38.15
C VAL A 83 -21.45 29.81 38.14
N VAL A 84 -20.96 29.40 36.98
CA VAL A 84 -20.24 28.14 36.78
C VAL A 84 -18.79 28.44 36.46
N PHE A 85 -17.89 28.05 37.35
CA PHE A 85 -16.45 28.11 37.12
C PHE A 85 -15.99 26.86 36.37
N ILE A 86 -15.37 27.02 35.21
CA ILE A 86 -14.80 25.94 34.41
C ILE A 86 -13.28 26.07 34.46
N THR A 87 -12.62 25.13 35.14
CA THR A 87 -11.23 25.31 35.56
C THR A 87 -10.43 24.02 35.61
N ARG A 88 -9.12 24.09 35.36
CA ARG A 88 -8.21 22.97 35.60
C ARG A 88 -7.96 22.80 37.10
N PRO A 89 -7.64 21.58 37.58
CA PRO A 89 -7.42 21.32 39.00
C PRO A 89 -6.04 21.81 39.49
N LYS A 90 -5.80 23.13 39.43
CA LYS A 90 -4.57 23.78 39.93
C LYS A 90 -4.87 24.54 41.24
N PRO A 91 -4.12 24.31 42.34
CA PRO A 91 -4.35 24.99 43.61
C PRO A 91 -4.31 26.53 43.53
N SER A 92 -3.46 27.09 42.66
CA SER A 92 -3.37 28.54 42.44
C SER A 92 -4.64 29.15 41.85
N LEU A 93 -5.40 28.40 41.04
CA LEU A 93 -6.68 28.86 40.51
C LEU A 93 -7.77 28.83 41.57
N MET A 94 -7.66 27.95 42.57
CA MET A 94 -8.64 27.87 43.67
C MET A 94 -8.59 29.11 44.55
N ASP A 95 -7.40 29.69 44.76
CA ASP A 95 -7.26 30.96 45.47
C ASP A 95 -8.04 32.09 44.76
N ILE A 96 -7.91 32.18 43.42
CA ILE A 96 -8.61 33.17 42.59
C ILE A 96 -10.13 32.96 42.64
N ILE A 97 -10.59 31.71 42.49
CA ILE A 97 -12.01 31.37 42.54
C ILE A 97 -12.59 31.70 43.92
N ALA A 98 -11.88 31.37 45.00
CA ALA A 98 -12.30 31.71 46.35
C ALA A 98 -12.41 33.22 46.54
N ASP A 99 -11.44 34.00 46.03
CA ASP A 99 -11.49 35.46 46.07
C ASP A 99 -12.69 36.03 45.29
N ASN A 100 -13.02 35.44 44.14
CA ASN A 100 -14.21 35.84 43.37
C ASN A 100 -15.51 35.61 44.17
N VAL A 101 -15.64 34.43 44.79
CA VAL A 101 -16.83 34.07 45.58
C VAL A 101 -16.99 34.99 46.79
N LEU A 102 -15.94 35.12 47.61
CA LEU A 102 -15.94 35.98 48.81
C LEU A 102 -16.24 37.46 48.47
N SER A 103 -15.79 37.91 47.30
CA SER A 103 -16.02 39.29 46.86
C SER A 103 -17.46 39.57 46.42
N GLU A 104 -18.23 38.54 46.04
CA GLU A 104 -19.64 38.66 45.64
C GLU A 104 -20.61 38.46 46.83
N GLU A 105 -20.24 37.67 47.86
CA GLU A 105 -21.03 37.47 49.08
C GLU A 105 -21.27 38.77 49.87
N GLY A 106 -20.48 39.82 49.62
CA GLY A 106 -20.64 41.16 50.22
C GLY A 106 -21.71 42.05 49.58
N ARG A 107 -22.50 41.59 48.59
CA ARG A 107 -23.60 42.35 47.96
C ARG A 107 -24.97 41.95 48.51
N GLU A 108 -25.74 42.93 49.01
CA GLU A 108 -27.10 42.73 49.53
C GLU A 108 -28.19 42.48 48.46
N SER A 109 -27.88 42.52 47.15
CA SER A 109 -28.92 42.66 46.12
C SER A 109 -29.20 41.48 45.20
N THR A 110 -28.55 40.31 45.35
CA THR A 110 -29.00 39.01 44.78
C THR A 110 -28.03 37.90 45.21
N LYS A 111 -28.52 36.85 45.88
CA LYS A 111 -27.69 35.70 46.25
C LYS A 111 -27.39 34.89 44.99
N LYS A 112 -26.12 34.87 44.57
CA LYS A 112 -25.67 34.04 43.45
C LYS A 112 -25.35 32.63 43.92
N GLU A 113 -25.59 31.66 43.05
CA GLU A 113 -25.26 30.26 43.27
C GLU A 113 -24.01 29.88 42.49
N PHE A 114 -23.04 29.29 43.19
CA PHE A 114 -21.75 28.97 42.62
C PHE A 114 -21.60 27.47 42.40
N THR A 115 -21.14 27.09 41.21
CA THR A 115 -20.77 25.72 40.84
C THR A 115 -19.35 25.70 40.28
N ILE A 116 -18.57 24.66 40.58
CA ILE A 116 -17.28 24.40 39.94
C ILE A 116 -17.41 23.16 39.05
N LEU A 117 -16.90 23.27 37.83
CA LEU A 117 -16.70 22.17 36.90
C LEU A 117 -15.20 22.02 36.64
N PHE A 118 -14.60 20.99 37.24
CA PHE A 118 -13.19 20.67 37.05
C PHE A 118 -12.94 19.94 35.74
N VAL A 119 -11.86 20.31 35.04
CA VAL A 119 -11.46 19.71 33.77
C VAL A 119 -10.01 19.19 33.83
N PRO A 120 -9.73 17.90 33.56
CA PRO A 120 -10.71 16.84 33.27
C PRO A 120 -11.34 16.23 34.54
N ARG A 121 -10.73 16.42 35.71
CA ARG A 121 -11.18 15.80 36.96
C ARG A 121 -10.95 16.70 38.16
N LYS A 122 -11.69 16.45 39.25
CA LYS A 122 -11.41 17.09 40.54
C LYS A 122 -10.29 16.39 41.31
N THR A 123 -9.60 17.14 42.16
CA THR A 123 -8.50 16.64 43.01
C THR A 123 -8.74 17.01 44.46
N MET A 124 -8.33 16.12 45.38
CA MET A 124 -8.46 16.34 46.82
C MET A 124 -7.68 17.58 47.28
N LEU A 125 -6.58 17.92 46.60
CA LEU A 125 -5.79 19.12 46.86
C LEU A 125 -6.59 20.39 46.61
N CYS A 126 -7.31 20.47 45.48
CA CYS A 126 -8.16 21.62 45.17
C CYS A 126 -9.38 21.71 46.10
N GLU A 127 -10.03 20.59 46.39
CA GLU A 127 -11.17 20.57 47.33
C GLU A 127 -10.76 21.05 48.73
N ARG A 128 -9.61 20.56 49.23
CA ARG A 128 -9.06 21.00 50.51
C ARG A 128 -8.71 22.49 50.50
N LYS A 129 -8.11 22.98 49.41
CA LYS A 129 -7.73 24.40 49.28
C LYS A 129 -8.96 25.33 49.31
N LEU A 130 -10.06 24.93 48.66
CA LEU A 130 -11.33 25.67 48.74
C LEU A 130 -11.94 25.63 50.15
N ALA A 131 -11.90 24.46 50.80
CA ALA A 131 -12.37 24.30 52.18
C ALA A 131 -11.56 25.18 53.17
N GLU A 132 -10.24 25.28 53.01
CA GLU A 132 -9.37 26.15 53.82
C GLU A 132 -9.68 27.64 53.65
N ARG A 133 -10.27 28.04 52.51
CA ARG A 133 -10.73 29.41 52.24
C ARG A 133 -12.17 29.67 52.71
N ASN A 134 -12.85 28.67 53.29
CA ASN A 134 -14.23 28.73 53.79
C ASN A 134 -15.28 29.16 52.75
N VAL A 135 -15.08 28.80 51.48
CA VAL A 135 -16.06 29.07 50.41
C VAL A 135 -16.95 27.85 50.15
N SER A 136 -18.25 28.08 49.95
CA SER A 136 -19.23 27.01 49.67
C SER A 136 -19.73 27.04 48.22
N PHE A 137 -19.89 25.85 47.64
CA PHE A 137 -20.45 25.66 46.30
C PHE A 137 -21.66 24.74 46.38
N ILE A 138 -22.62 24.93 45.48
CA ILE A 138 -23.78 24.03 45.37
C ILE A 138 -23.32 22.68 44.82
N ASN A 139 -22.60 22.72 43.70
CA ASN A 139 -22.03 21.55 43.05
C ASN A 139 -20.53 21.75 42.82
N ILE A 140 -19.78 20.67 43.07
CA ILE A 140 -18.39 20.54 42.65
C ILE A 140 -18.32 19.28 41.78
N ASP A 141 -18.45 19.50 40.49
CA ASP A 141 -18.53 18.47 39.46
C ASP A 141 -17.20 18.35 38.70
N GLU A 142 -17.06 17.26 37.97
CA GLU A 142 -15.98 17.03 37.01
C GLU A 142 -16.54 16.85 35.60
N TYR A 143 -15.77 17.27 34.61
CA TYR A 143 -16.04 17.08 33.20
C TYR A 143 -14.81 16.45 32.56
N PRO A 144 -14.84 15.14 32.23
CA PRO A 144 -13.70 14.40 31.72
C PRO A 144 -13.45 14.73 30.24
N LEU A 145 -13.01 15.96 29.97
CA LEU A 145 -12.51 16.34 28.66
C LEU A 145 -11.17 15.65 28.41
N GLU A 146 -11.24 14.54 27.70
CA GLU A 146 -10.09 13.71 27.34
C GLU A 146 -9.56 14.14 25.96
N LEU A 147 -9.29 13.18 25.06
CA LEU A 147 -8.77 13.45 23.73
C LEU A 147 -9.73 14.30 22.89
N ILE A 148 -9.25 15.47 22.48
CA ILE A 148 -9.95 16.42 21.64
C ILE A 148 -9.55 16.14 20.18
N PRO A 149 -10.51 15.84 19.29
CA PRO A 149 -10.21 15.67 17.88
C PRO A 149 -9.91 17.04 17.25
N LEU A 150 -8.65 17.23 16.86
CA LEU A 150 -8.19 18.40 16.12
C LEU A 150 -8.46 18.25 14.62
N ASP A 151 -8.32 17.02 14.12
CA ASP A 151 -8.59 16.62 12.74
C ASP A 151 -9.05 15.15 12.67
N SER A 152 -9.24 14.60 11.47
CA SER A 152 -9.71 13.23 11.20
C SER A 152 -8.81 12.12 11.75
N ASP A 153 -7.54 12.46 11.98
CA ASP A 153 -6.43 11.57 12.32
C ASP A 153 -5.53 12.14 13.43
N VAL A 154 -5.91 13.29 14.02
CA VAL A 154 -5.15 13.96 15.08
C VAL A 154 -6.03 14.18 16.30
N LEU A 155 -5.61 13.60 17.43
CA LEU A 155 -6.24 13.76 18.74
C LEU A 155 -5.21 14.36 19.71
N SER A 156 -5.62 15.34 20.52
CA SER A 156 -4.75 15.99 21.50
C SER A 156 -5.44 16.18 22.85
N LEU A 157 -4.67 16.13 23.94
CA LEU A 157 -5.12 16.55 25.27
C LEU A 157 -4.93 18.05 25.52
N GLU A 158 -4.23 18.76 24.62
CA GLU A 158 -3.93 20.19 24.73
C GLU A 158 -3.31 20.60 26.08
N MET A 159 -2.38 19.77 26.60
CA MET A 159 -1.67 19.99 27.87
C MET A 159 -0.26 20.55 27.63
N ASP A 160 -0.17 21.87 27.49
CA ASP A 160 1.06 22.62 27.20
C ASP A 160 2.21 22.39 28.20
N SER A 161 1.90 22.17 29.47
CA SER A 161 2.91 21.93 30.52
C SER A 161 3.36 20.48 30.68
N SER A 162 2.78 19.53 29.95
CA SER A 162 2.96 18.09 30.19
C SER A 162 4.42 17.61 30.10
N PHE A 163 5.19 18.12 29.14
CA PHE A 163 6.62 17.78 29.01
C PHE A 163 7.43 18.26 30.22
N LYS A 164 7.21 19.51 30.64
CA LYS A 164 7.87 20.08 31.83
C LYS A 164 7.49 19.33 33.10
N GLU A 165 6.20 19.05 33.28
CA GLU A 165 5.67 18.30 34.42
C GLU A 165 6.36 16.93 34.52
N CYS A 166 6.39 16.15 33.44
CA CYS A 166 6.94 14.80 33.45
C CYS A 166 8.46 14.76 33.64
N TYR A 167 9.20 15.62 32.94
CA TYR A 167 10.66 15.49 32.84
C TYR A 167 11.45 16.44 33.75
N LEU A 168 10.86 17.57 34.18
CA LEU A 168 11.53 18.54 35.06
C LEU A 168 10.95 18.53 36.48
N GLU A 169 9.64 18.32 36.62
CA GLU A 169 8.96 18.46 37.92
C GLU A 169 8.62 17.10 38.57
N ASN A 170 8.80 15.99 37.84
CA ASN A 170 8.37 14.64 38.24
C ASN A 170 6.88 14.54 38.59
N ASP A 171 6.05 15.37 37.95
CA ASP A 171 4.60 15.29 38.02
C ASP A 171 4.09 14.44 36.84
N PHE A 172 3.55 13.26 37.16
CA PHE A 172 3.04 12.30 36.19
C PHE A 172 1.51 12.38 36.01
N THR A 173 0.88 13.46 36.47
CA THR A 173 -0.57 13.64 36.40
C THR A 173 -1.09 13.57 34.96
N SER A 174 -0.38 14.14 33.99
CA SER A 174 -0.74 14.09 32.57
C SER A 174 -0.79 12.67 32.01
N LEU A 175 0.14 11.79 32.43
CA LEU A 175 0.18 10.38 32.00
C LEU A 175 -1.06 9.61 32.46
N PHE A 176 -1.62 9.96 33.62
CA PHE A 176 -2.87 9.38 34.08
C PHE A 176 -4.05 9.77 33.17
N TYR A 177 -4.08 11.01 32.68
CA TYR A 177 -5.09 11.45 31.71
C TYR A 177 -4.93 10.78 30.34
N VAL A 178 -3.68 10.59 29.88
CA VAL A 178 -3.40 9.79 28.68
C VAL A 178 -3.96 8.38 28.85
N ALA A 179 -3.66 7.71 29.98
CA ALA A 179 -4.15 6.36 30.23
C ALA A 179 -5.68 6.29 30.25
N ASN A 180 -6.38 7.25 30.88
CA ASN A 180 -7.84 7.29 30.87
C ASN A 180 -8.40 7.45 29.45
N SER A 181 -7.84 8.38 28.69
CA SER A 181 -8.27 8.66 27.33
C SER A 181 -8.13 7.44 26.42
N LEU A 182 -7.05 6.67 26.60
CA LEU A 182 -6.84 5.40 25.89
C LEU A 182 -7.85 4.31 26.32
N MET A 183 -8.28 4.30 27.59
CA MET A 183 -9.38 3.43 28.04
C MET A 183 -10.72 3.84 27.42
N THR A 184 -10.99 5.13 27.27
CA THR A 184 -12.18 5.65 26.58
C THR A 184 -12.17 5.30 25.10
N LEU A 185 -11.02 5.41 24.42
CA LEU A 185 -10.87 4.91 23.05
C LEU A 185 -11.19 3.42 22.97
N GLN A 186 -10.65 2.61 23.88
CA GLN A 186 -10.96 1.17 23.89
C GLN A 186 -12.44 0.88 24.18
N THR A 187 -13.12 1.74 24.93
CA THR A 187 -14.55 1.63 25.20
C THR A 187 -15.37 1.92 23.95
N LEU A 188 -15.04 2.98 23.22
CA LEU A 188 -15.78 3.42 22.03
C LEU A 188 -15.47 2.59 20.77
N TYR A 189 -14.22 2.14 20.61
CA TYR A 189 -13.70 1.54 19.38
C TYR A 189 -13.22 0.09 19.54
N GLY A 190 -13.49 -0.53 20.69
CA GLY A 190 -13.07 -1.89 21.00
C GLY A 190 -11.66 -1.98 21.59
N THR A 191 -11.37 -3.11 22.26
CA THR A 191 -10.08 -3.33 22.94
C THR A 191 -8.94 -3.42 21.92
N ILE A 192 -7.87 -2.65 22.12
CA ILE A 192 -6.73 -2.62 21.19
C ILE A 192 -5.91 -3.91 21.37
N PRO A 193 -5.71 -4.73 20.32
CA PRO A 193 -5.07 -6.04 20.45
C PRO A 193 -3.57 -5.99 20.80
N LYS A 194 -2.83 -5.05 20.22
CA LYS A 194 -1.36 -4.95 20.37
C LYS A 194 -0.98 -3.58 20.91
N ILE A 195 -0.17 -3.56 21.98
CA ILE A 195 0.34 -2.31 22.56
C ILE A 195 1.86 -2.40 22.71
N TYR A 196 2.55 -1.49 22.04
CA TYR A 196 4.00 -1.33 22.12
C TYR A 196 4.35 0.00 22.79
N ALA A 197 5.41 0.03 23.57
CA ALA A 197 5.84 1.22 24.29
C ALA A 197 7.35 1.40 24.23
N LYS A 198 7.81 2.61 23.90
CA LYS A 198 9.22 3.00 23.93
C LYS A 198 9.39 4.28 24.75
N GLY A 199 10.14 4.15 25.84
CA GLY A 199 10.40 5.24 26.78
C GLY A 199 9.78 5.01 28.16
N THR A 200 10.32 5.71 29.15
CA THR A 200 9.97 5.57 30.56
C THR A 200 8.54 6.02 30.90
N MET A 201 8.06 7.10 30.31
CA MET A 201 6.70 7.64 30.52
C MET A 201 5.66 6.77 29.81
N SER A 202 5.98 6.29 28.61
CA SER A 202 5.18 5.37 27.78
C SER A 202 4.97 4.04 28.49
N LYS A 203 6.03 3.51 29.13
CA LYS A 203 5.90 2.33 30.00
C LYS A 203 4.96 2.58 31.18
N ARG A 204 5.03 3.75 31.84
CA ARG A 204 4.11 4.11 32.93
C ARG A 204 2.65 4.19 32.47
N VAL A 205 2.40 4.75 31.29
CA VAL A 205 1.07 4.77 30.67
C VAL A 205 0.57 3.35 30.43
N LEU A 206 1.40 2.48 29.85
CA LEU A 206 1.08 1.07 29.61
C LEU A 206 0.73 0.33 30.93
N ASP A 207 1.55 0.50 31.97
CA ASP A 207 1.32 -0.12 33.28
C ASP A 207 -0.02 0.35 33.89
N MET A 208 -0.36 1.63 33.74
CA MET A 208 -1.64 2.18 34.19
C MET A 208 -2.82 1.64 33.39
N MET A 209 -2.71 1.50 32.07
CA MET A 209 -3.74 0.87 31.24
C MET A 209 -3.97 -0.59 31.63
N MET A 210 -2.89 -1.36 31.82
CA MET A 210 -2.97 -2.77 32.22
C MET A 210 -3.56 -2.94 33.64
N ARG A 211 -3.27 -2.02 34.55
CA ARG A 211 -3.91 -1.98 35.86
C ARG A 211 -5.41 -1.66 35.75
N LYS A 212 -5.78 -0.61 35.01
CA LYS A 212 -7.19 -0.21 34.82
C LYS A 212 -8.02 -1.31 34.16
N LYS A 213 -7.45 -2.02 33.19
CA LYS A 213 -8.09 -3.17 32.56
C LYS A 213 -8.38 -4.30 33.57
N ARG A 214 -7.45 -4.57 34.50
CA ARG A 214 -7.66 -5.55 35.58
C ARG A 214 -8.70 -5.09 36.60
N GLU A 215 -8.74 -3.79 36.91
CA GLU A 215 -9.71 -3.21 37.84
C GLU A 215 -11.14 -3.17 37.28
N ALA A 216 -11.31 -3.14 35.95
CA ALA A 216 -12.60 -3.03 35.29
C ALA A 216 -13.45 -4.32 35.28
N ALA A 217 -12.96 -5.44 35.85
CA ALA A 217 -13.67 -6.71 36.06
C ALA A 217 -14.57 -7.19 34.89
N ASP A 218 -14.03 -7.98 33.96
CA ASP A 218 -14.72 -8.79 32.92
C ASP A 218 -15.97 -8.17 32.25
N SER A 219 -16.08 -6.85 32.16
CA SER A 219 -17.04 -6.24 31.22
C SER A 219 -16.46 -6.44 29.82
N GLU A 220 -16.83 -7.54 29.17
CA GLU A 220 -16.43 -7.79 27.79
C GLU A 220 -16.98 -6.65 26.93
N ASN A 221 -16.07 -5.86 26.36
CA ASN A 221 -16.48 -4.83 25.45
C ASN A 221 -16.97 -5.51 24.16
N GLN A 222 -18.27 -5.40 23.88
CA GLN A 222 -18.93 -6.04 22.73
C GLN A 222 -18.56 -5.38 21.39
N VAL A 223 -17.83 -4.27 21.43
CA VAL A 223 -17.36 -3.56 20.23
C VAL A 223 -16.14 -4.27 19.66
N SER A 224 -16.22 -4.71 18.40
CA SER A 224 -15.09 -5.25 17.66
C SER A 224 -13.96 -4.21 17.53
N PRO A 225 -12.69 -4.59 17.77
CA PRO A 225 -11.57 -3.66 17.67
C PRO A 225 -11.48 -2.99 16.29
N GLN A 226 -11.53 -1.65 16.25
CA GLN A 226 -11.28 -0.86 15.04
C GLN A 226 -9.83 -0.37 14.91
N ILE A 227 -9.07 -0.46 16.01
CA ILE A 227 -7.67 -0.04 16.10
C ILE A 227 -6.82 -1.28 16.33
N ASP A 228 -5.96 -1.62 15.36
CA ASP A 228 -5.16 -2.84 15.39
C ASP A 228 -4.02 -2.79 16.42
N THR A 229 -3.40 -1.62 16.59
CA THR A 229 -2.16 -1.47 17.35
C THR A 229 -2.05 -0.07 17.92
N LEU A 230 -1.58 0.02 19.17
CA LEU A 230 -1.19 1.27 19.84
C LEU A 230 0.33 1.28 20.03
N LEU A 231 0.98 2.36 19.58
CA LEU A 231 2.39 2.62 19.82
C LEU A 231 2.53 3.85 20.71
N LEU A 232 3.11 3.67 21.90
CA LEU A 232 3.41 4.74 22.84
C LEU A 232 4.89 5.11 22.71
N ILE A 233 5.18 6.37 22.37
CA ILE A 233 6.54 6.89 22.24
C ILE A 233 6.70 8.09 23.16
N ASP A 234 7.75 8.06 23.99
CA ASP A 234 8.16 9.21 24.77
C ASP A 234 8.84 10.26 23.89
N ARG A 235 8.48 11.53 24.07
CA ARG A 235 9.19 12.63 23.40
C ARG A 235 10.68 12.64 23.71
N ASN A 236 11.12 12.23 24.90
CA ASN A 236 12.54 12.20 25.24
C ASN A 236 13.36 11.10 24.55
N VAL A 237 12.70 10.16 23.83
CA VAL A 237 13.39 9.19 22.96
C VAL A 237 13.97 9.89 21.74
N ASP A 238 13.38 11.01 21.34
CA ASP A 238 13.85 11.85 20.24
C ASP A 238 13.64 13.33 20.62
N LEU A 239 14.67 13.96 21.19
CA LEU A 239 14.63 15.39 21.49
C LEU A 239 15.07 16.24 20.30
N LEU A 240 15.58 15.63 19.23
CA LEU A 240 16.16 16.36 18.10
C LEU A 240 15.08 16.93 17.20
N THR A 241 14.08 16.13 16.81
CA THR A 241 13.04 16.58 15.86
C THR A 241 12.35 17.89 16.25
N PRO A 242 11.94 18.13 17.52
CA PRO A 242 11.28 19.39 17.90
C PRO A 242 12.23 20.59 18.00
N LEU A 243 13.55 20.38 17.94
CA LEU A 243 14.54 21.47 18.00
C LEU A 243 14.83 22.05 16.61
N PHE A 244 14.61 21.27 15.55
CA PHE A 244 14.85 21.70 14.17
C PHE A 244 13.67 22.52 13.64
N THR A 245 13.99 23.57 12.89
CA THR A 245 13.00 24.40 12.22
C THR A 245 12.19 23.54 11.23
N GLN A 246 10.87 23.49 11.41
CA GLN A 246 10.00 22.73 10.52
C GLN A 246 9.92 23.39 9.13
N LEU A 247 9.95 22.60 8.05
CA LEU A 247 9.99 23.08 6.65
C LEU A 247 8.77 22.67 5.81
N THR A 248 7.73 22.10 6.43
CA THR A 248 6.42 21.92 5.79
C THR A 248 5.64 23.24 5.80
N TYR A 249 4.57 23.33 5.01
CA TYR A 249 3.74 24.54 4.98
C TYR A 249 3.09 24.82 6.33
N GLU A 250 2.44 23.82 6.94
CA GLU A 250 1.84 23.97 8.28
C GLU A 250 2.91 24.17 9.36
N GLY A 251 4.03 23.46 9.26
CA GLY A 251 5.16 23.62 10.17
C GLY A 251 5.70 25.05 10.19
N LEU A 252 5.95 25.65 9.03
CA LEU A 252 6.40 27.05 8.97
C LEU A 252 5.34 28.06 9.43
N ILE A 253 4.05 27.76 9.24
CA ILE A 253 2.99 28.59 9.82
C ILE A 253 3.05 28.53 11.35
N ASP A 254 3.27 27.35 11.92
CA ASP A 254 3.40 27.16 13.37
C ASP A 254 4.65 27.86 13.92
N GLU A 255 5.82 27.68 13.30
CA GLU A 255 7.07 28.34 13.71
C GLU A 255 6.98 29.88 13.70
N LEU A 256 6.33 30.45 12.68
CA LEU A 256 6.33 31.89 12.45
C LEU A 256 5.14 32.62 13.09
N TYR A 257 3.98 31.97 13.17
CA TYR A 257 2.73 32.60 13.60
C TYR A 257 2.05 31.90 14.77
N GLY A 258 2.43 30.66 15.08
CA GLY A 258 1.82 29.82 16.11
C GLY A 258 0.43 29.33 15.72
N ILE A 259 0.26 28.02 15.68
CA ILE A 259 -1.03 27.36 15.53
C ILE A 259 -1.52 26.94 16.91
N HIS A 260 -2.68 27.45 17.30
CA HIS A 260 -3.29 27.12 18.58
C HIS A 260 -4.73 26.68 18.37
N HIS A 261 -5.03 25.43 18.72
CA HIS A 261 -6.36 24.85 18.60
C HIS A 261 -6.90 24.96 17.16
N THR A 262 -6.09 24.53 16.17
CA THR A 262 -6.39 24.62 14.72
C THR A 262 -6.56 26.05 14.20
N THR A 263 -6.11 27.07 14.93
CA THR A 263 -6.27 28.47 14.52
C THR A 263 -4.94 29.22 14.59
N ALA A 264 -4.60 29.93 13.51
CA ALA A 264 -3.50 30.88 13.46
C ALA A 264 -4.01 32.32 13.32
N LYS A 265 -3.21 33.28 13.77
CA LYS A 265 -3.53 34.71 13.76
C LYS A 265 -2.57 35.46 12.84
N PHE A 266 -3.12 36.21 11.90
CA PHE A 266 -2.34 36.96 10.91
C PHE A 266 -2.68 38.46 10.93
N PRO A 267 -1.80 39.34 10.44
CA PRO A 267 -2.08 40.77 10.30
C PRO A 267 -3.27 40.99 9.35
N PRO A 268 -4.33 41.71 9.77
CA PRO A 268 -5.56 41.83 9.00
C PRO A 268 -5.38 42.64 7.71
N GLU A 269 -4.38 43.52 7.64
CA GLU A 269 -4.10 44.40 6.50
C GLU A 269 -3.67 43.64 5.25
N ARG A 270 -3.15 42.42 5.42
CA ARG A 270 -2.69 41.55 4.34
C ARG A 270 -3.84 40.86 3.61
N PHE A 271 -5.03 40.80 4.20
CA PHE A 271 -6.19 40.10 3.64
C PHE A 271 -7.19 41.08 3.02
N PRO A 272 -7.84 40.71 1.91
CA PRO A 272 -8.84 41.56 1.27
C PRO A 272 -10.04 41.81 2.21
N GLN A 273 -10.44 43.08 2.31
CA GLN A 273 -11.57 43.49 3.14
C GLN A 273 -12.88 42.90 2.60
N THR A 274 -13.60 42.19 3.45
CA THR A 274 -14.95 41.72 3.16
C THR A 274 -15.92 42.79 3.66
N GLU A 275 -16.61 43.49 2.75
CA GLU A 275 -17.71 44.38 3.12
C GLU A 275 -18.91 43.53 3.61
N GLU A 276 -18.90 43.13 4.87
CA GLU A 276 -20.11 42.57 5.50
C GLU A 276 -21.07 43.71 5.82
N LYS A 277 -22.08 43.91 4.95
CA LYS A 277 -23.24 44.74 5.27
C LYS A 277 -24.07 44.04 6.34
N GLY A 278 -23.90 44.48 7.60
CA GLY A 278 -24.77 44.06 8.69
C GLY A 278 -26.24 44.48 8.46
N PRO A 279 -27.20 43.86 9.17
CA PRO A 279 -28.65 44.07 8.95
C PRO A 279 -29.16 45.50 9.18
N SER A 280 -28.31 46.39 9.71
CA SER A 280 -28.69 47.73 10.20
C SER A 280 -28.10 48.90 9.41
N GLY A 281 -27.40 48.66 8.29
CA GLY A 281 -26.95 49.74 7.38
C GLY A 281 -25.93 50.72 7.99
N LEU A 282 -25.44 50.46 9.21
CA LEU A 282 -24.35 51.20 9.83
C LEU A 282 -23.03 50.52 9.45
N GLN A 283 -22.09 51.29 8.89
CA GLN A 283 -20.71 50.87 8.70
C GLN A 283 -20.14 50.41 10.04
N GLN A 284 -19.94 49.11 10.21
CA GLN A 284 -19.12 48.61 11.32
C GLN A 284 -17.68 49.07 11.06
N GLN A 285 -17.13 49.83 12.01
CA GLN A 285 -15.71 50.13 12.05
C GLN A 285 -14.91 48.84 12.04
N GLN A 286 -13.73 48.91 11.40
CA GLN A 286 -12.76 47.83 11.22
C GLN A 286 -12.72 46.85 12.41
N PRO A 287 -12.65 45.53 12.19
CA PRO A 287 -12.15 44.65 13.23
C PRO A 287 -10.68 45.04 13.50
N THR A 288 -10.43 45.75 14.60
CA THR A 288 -9.08 46.17 15.05
C THR A 288 -8.20 45.01 15.53
N GLY A 289 -8.59 43.76 15.26
CA GLY A 289 -7.94 42.55 15.76
C GLY A 289 -7.34 41.70 14.63
N PRO A 290 -6.41 40.79 14.96
CA PRO A 290 -5.76 39.94 13.97
C PRO A 290 -6.76 39.05 13.23
N LYS A 291 -6.53 38.83 11.93
CA LYS A 291 -7.30 37.89 11.12
C LYS A 291 -7.06 36.49 11.65
N LYS A 292 -8.11 35.85 12.15
CA LYS A 292 -8.09 34.44 12.57
C LYS A 292 -8.40 33.56 11.36
N VAL A 293 -7.58 32.55 11.13
CA VAL A 293 -7.78 31.54 10.09
C VAL A 293 -7.78 30.18 10.74
N VAL A 294 -8.80 29.38 10.43
CA VAL A 294 -8.91 27.98 10.87
C VAL A 294 -8.14 27.12 9.88
N LEU A 295 -7.26 26.27 10.39
CA LEU A 295 -6.32 25.42 9.67
C LEU A 295 -6.58 23.97 10.06
N ASN A 296 -7.40 23.28 9.27
CA ASN A 296 -7.69 21.84 9.39
C ASN A 296 -8.19 21.30 8.05
N SER A 297 -8.40 19.99 7.95
CA SER A 297 -8.81 19.32 6.71
C SER A 297 -10.21 19.67 6.19
N SER A 298 -10.98 20.51 6.89
CA SER A 298 -12.26 21.00 6.33
C SER A 298 -12.07 21.95 5.15
N ASP A 299 -10.87 22.55 5.02
CA ASP A 299 -10.44 23.24 3.81
C ASP A 299 -9.65 22.27 2.91
N GLU A 300 -10.26 21.90 1.77
CA GLU A 300 -9.67 20.98 0.79
C GLU A 300 -8.30 21.47 0.28
N LEU A 301 -8.12 22.77 0.09
CA LEU A 301 -6.84 23.30 -0.39
C LEU A 301 -5.77 23.17 0.69
N PHE A 302 -6.12 23.51 1.93
CA PHE A 302 -5.18 23.39 3.04
C PHE A 302 -4.77 21.93 3.26
N TYR A 303 -5.73 20.99 3.21
CA TYR A 303 -5.48 19.55 3.27
C TYR A 303 -4.45 19.10 2.23
N ASP A 304 -4.55 19.60 0.99
CA ASP A 304 -3.63 19.23 -0.09
C ASP A 304 -2.21 19.80 0.07
N ILE A 305 -2.02 20.92 0.78
CA ILE A 305 -0.75 21.65 0.82
C ILE A 305 -0.05 21.68 2.19
N ARG A 306 -0.76 21.41 3.30
CA ARG A 306 -0.23 21.54 4.68
C ARG A 306 1.02 20.69 4.93
N ASP A 307 1.02 19.47 4.41
CA ASP A 307 2.07 18.46 4.63
C ASP A 307 3.21 18.55 3.60
N LEU A 308 3.09 19.43 2.60
CA LEU A 308 4.12 19.61 1.59
C LEU A 308 5.29 20.40 2.16
N ASN A 309 6.51 20.04 1.74
CA ASN A 309 7.65 20.95 1.88
C ASN A 309 7.31 22.30 1.23
N PHE A 310 7.65 23.40 1.90
CA PHE A 310 7.25 24.74 1.49
C PHE A 310 7.63 25.09 0.04
N SER A 311 8.74 24.54 -0.47
CA SER A 311 9.18 24.72 -1.86
C SER A 311 8.15 24.26 -2.90
N ALA A 312 7.31 23.27 -2.57
CA ALA A 312 6.29 22.73 -3.47
C ALA A 312 4.94 23.48 -3.41
N VAL A 313 4.73 24.34 -2.41
CA VAL A 313 3.43 25.00 -2.17
C VAL A 313 3.07 25.96 -3.31
N GLY A 314 4.03 26.76 -3.79
CA GLY A 314 3.78 27.76 -4.84
C GLY A 314 3.28 27.15 -6.17
N ILE A 315 3.82 25.98 -6.54
CA ILE A 315 3.39 25.24 -7.74
C ILE A 315 1.94 24.75 -7.57
N ASN A 316 1.60 24.25 -6.38
CA ASN A 316 0.26 23.74 -6.06
C ASN A 316 -0.79 24.85 -6.05
N LEU A 317 -0.48 26.00 -5.42
CA LEU A 317 -1.34 27.18 -5.44
C LEU A 317 -1.59 27.68 -6.87
N SER A 318 -0.53 27.74 -7.70
CA SER A 318 -0.64 28.15 -9.11
C SER A 318 -1.52 27.19 -9.93
N ARG A 319 -1.38 25.88 -9.71
CA ARG A 319 -2.21 24.86 -10.35
C ARG A 319 -3.68 25.01 -9.94
N ARG A 320 -3.96 25.19 -8.65
CA ARG A 320 -5.34 25.38 -8.13
C ARG A 320 -5.96 26.68 -8.66
N ALA A 321 -5.17 27.75 -8.77
CA ALA A 321 -5.61 29.01 -9.37
C ALA A 321 -6.07 28.85 -10.82
N LYS A 322 -5.32 28.10 -11.64
CA LYS A 322 -5.69 27.80 -13.03
C LYS A 322 -6.97 26.97 -13.12
N GLN A 323 -7.11 25.94 -12.27
CA GLN A 323 -8.32 25.10 -12.21
C GLN A 323 -9.56 25.92 -11.83
N ILE A 324 -9.48 26.73 -10.77
CA ILE A 324 -10.60 27.57 -10.33
C ILE A 324 -10.95 28.60 -11.42
N SER A 325 -9.95 29.21 -12.06
CA SER A 325 -10.19 30.16 -13.16
C SER A 325 -10.92 29.50 -14.34
N ALA A 326 -10.47 28.33 -14.78
CA ALA A 326 -11.12 27.56 -15.84
C ALA A 326 -12.58 27.19 -15.47
N ALA A 327 -12.83 26.79 -14.21
CA ALA A 327 -14.17 26.48 -13.73
C ALA A 327 -15.09 27.71 -13.72
N PHE A 328 -14.57 28.91 -13.42
CA PHE A 328 -15.35 30.15 -13.55
C PHE A 328 -15.63 30.52 -15.02
N GLU A 329 -14.73 30.19 -15.95
CA GLU A 329 -14.90 30.47 -17.38
C GLU A 329 -15.86 29.51 -18.10
N GLU A 330 -16.10 28.31 -17.55
CA GLU A 330 -17.04 27.30 -18.09
C GLU A 330 -18.48 27.84 -18.27
N HIS A 331 -18.88 28.87 -17.50
CA HIS A 331 -20.17 29.54 -17.71
C HIS A 331 -20.29 30.22 -19.08
N LYS A 332 -19.18 30.64 -19.70
CA LYS A 332 -19.19 31.26 -21.03
C LYS A 332 -19.55 30.25 -22.12
N SER A 333 -19.39 28.94 -21.87
CA SER A 333 -19.69 27.86 -22.82
C SER A 333 -21.02 27.15 -22.56
N ALA A 334 -21.69 27.38 -21.43
CA ALA A 334 -23.00 26.80 -21.11
C ALA A 334 -24.10 27.37 -22.04
N LYS A 335 -24.71 26.50 -22.86
CA LYS A 335 -25.71 26.90 -23.87
C LYS A 335 -27.14 26.49 -23.49
N THR A 336 -27.28 25.56 -22.55
CA THR A 336 -28.58 25.02 -22.15
C THR A 336 -28.99 25.47 -20.75
N VAL A 337 -30.31 25.52 -20.50
CA VAL A 337 -30.88 25.85 -19.17
C VAL A 337 -30.47 24.82 -18.10
N GLY A 338 -30.26 23.56 -18.49
CA GLY A 338 -29.80 22.49 -17.60
C GLY A 338 -28.37 22.70 -17.12
N GLU A 339 -27.44 23.00 -18.03
CA GLU A 339 -26.05 23.34 -17.72
C GLU A 339 -25.97 24.59 -16.83
N MET A 340 -26.79 25.60 -17.13
CA MET A 340 -26.86 26.83 -16.34
C MET A 340 -27.31 26.55 -14.90
N LYS A 341 -28.31 25.68 -14.71
CA LYS A 341 -28.80 25.29 -13.38
C LYS A 341 -27.74 24.53 -12.59
N GLN A 342 -27.01 23.60 -13.23
CA GLN A 342 -25.92 22.87 -12.59
C GLN A 342 -24.76 23.81 -12.22
N TYR A 343 -24.42 24.77 -13.08
CA TYR A 343 -23.38 25.75 -12.80
C TYR A 343 -23.75 26.62 -11.59
N VAL A 344 -24.97 27.17 -11.56
CA VAL A 344 -25.46 28.02 -10.45
C VAL A 344 -25.40 27.27 -9.12
N GLN A 345 -25.67 25.96 -9.11
CA GLN A 345 -25.55 25.14 -7.90
C GLN A 345 -24.10 24.99 -7.41
N ARG A 346 -23.10 25.04 -8.31
CA ARG A 346 -21.66 24.91 -7.97
C ARG A 346 -21.02 26.24 -7.56
N ILE A 347 -21.62 27.40 -7.87
CA ILE A 347 -21.05 28.73 -7.55
C ILE A 347 -20.63 28.88 -6.08
N PRO A 348 -21.45 28.50 -5.07
CA PRO A 348 -21.05 28.67 -3.67
C PRO A 348 -19.82 27.85 -3.26
N PHE A 349 -19.58 26.71 -3.93
CA PHE A 349 -18.39 25.90 -3.73
C PHE A 349 -17.18 26.56 -4.39
N MET A 350 -17.31 27.01 -5.64
CA MET A 350 -16.24 27.71 -6.35
C MET A 350 -15.83 29.02 -5.68
N GLN A 351 -16.78 29.76 -5.09
CA GLN A 351 -16.51 30.97 -4.31
C GLN A 351 -15.73 30.66 -3.02
N ARG A 352 -16.09 29.57 -2.31
CA ARG A 352 -15.33 29.12 -1.14
C ARG A 352 -13.92 28.69 -1.50
N ALA A 353 -13.76 27.90 -2.57
CA ALA A 353 -12.44 27.49 -3.08
C ALA A 353 -11.58 28.70 -3.48
N LYS A 354 -12.18 29.73 -4.11
CA LYS A 354 -11.49 30.98 -4.46
C LYS A 354 -11.07 31.78 -3.22
N ALA A 355 -11.92 31.84 -2.19
CA ALA A 355 -11.60 32.52 -0.94
C ALA A 355 -10.47 31.81 -0.17
N SER A 356 -10.52 30.48 -0.09
CA SER A 356 -9.45 29.64 0.47
C SER A 356 -8.13 29.86 -0.26
N LEU A 357 -8.14 29.80 -1.61
CA LEU A 357 -6.96 30.07 -2.41
C LEU A 357 -6.36 31.45 -2.11
N ALA A 358 -7.18 32.50 -2.03
CA ALA A 358 -6.69 33.83 -1.70
C ALA A 358 -6.02 33.89 -0.32
N ILE A 359 -6.63 33.26 0.69
CA ILE A 359 -6.06 33.16 2.04
C ILE A 359 -4.69 32.48 2.03
N HIS A 360 -4.59 31.30 1.39
CA HIS A 360 -3.35 30.53 1.38
C HIS A 360 -2.27 31.12 0.48
N THR A 361 -2.63 31.83 -0.59
CA THR A 361 -1.68 32.66 -1.36
C THR A 361 -1.08 33.75 -0.48
N THR A 362 -1.91 34.52 0.24
CA THR A 362 -1.42 35.56 1.16
C THR A 362 -0.54 34.99 2.26
N ILE A 363 -0.94 33.88 2.90
CA ILE A 363 -0.13 33.24 3.94
C ILE A 363 1.20 32.73 3.36
N ALA A 364 1.20 32.11 2.18
CA ALA A 364 2.42 31.63 1.55
C ALA A 364 3.38 32.78 1.18
N GLU A 365 2.87 33.92 0.73
CA GLU A 365 3.69 35.13 0.53
C GLU A 365 4.32 35.61 1.83
N MET A 366 3.54 35.64 2.91
CA MET A 366 4.02 36.06 4.23
C MET A 366 5.08 35.09 4.80
N VAL A 367 4.88 33.78 4.67
CA VAL A 367 5.90 32.78 5.06
C VAL A 367 7.16 32.98 4.23
N LYS A 368 7.02 33.17 2.91
CA LYS A 368 8.16 33.39 2.02
C LYS A 368 8.98 34.62 2.39
N GLU A 369 8.33 35.72 2.76
CA GLU A 369 9.00 36.93 3.26
C GLU A 369 9.86 36.68 4.51
N GLN A 370 9.49 35.71 5.36
CA GLN A 370 10.25 35.33 6.55
C GLN A 370 11.35 34.30 6.27
N THR A 371 11.22 33.51 5.20
CA THR A 371 12.19 32.46 4.84
C THR A 371 13.24 32.90 3.80
N ASP A 372 12.97 33.94 3.02
CA ASP A 372 13.89 34.49 2.01
C ASP A 372 15.16 35.16 2.60
N PRO A 373 15.15 35.83 3.77
CA PRO A 373 16.34 36.47 4.34
C PRO A 373 17.52 35.52 4.59
N GLU A 374 18.75 36.06 4.48
CA GLU A 374 20.00 35.32 4.66
C GLU A 374 20.11 34.70 6.06
N GLU A 375 19.66 35.42 7.10
CA GLU A 375 19.64 34.92 8.49
C GLU A 375 18.88 33.60 8.64
N PHE A 376 17.72 33.46 7.98
CA PHE A 376 16.96 32.22 7.99
C PHE A 376 17.75 31.09 7.32
N ARG A 377 18.37 31.38 6.17
CA ARG A 377 19.16 30.40 5.41
C ARG A 377 20.40 29.95 6.17
N GLU A 378 21.11 30.87 6.83
CA GLU A 378 22.25 30.55 7.69
C GLU A 378 21.83 29.67 8.87
N ARG A 379 20.71 29.97 9.53
CA ARG A 379 20.16 29.13 10.61
C ARG A 379 19.89 27.71 10.13
N ILE A 380 19.19 27.55 9.01
CA ILE A 380 18.91 26.23 8.42
C ILE A 380 20.21 25.51 8.04
N GLN A 381 21.19 26.21 7.48
CA GLN A 381 22.48 25.63 7.14
C GLN A 381 23.21 25.08 8.38
N VAL A 382 23.20 25.84 9.48
CA VAL A 382 23.79 25.40 10.75
C VAL A 382 23.06 24.18 11.31
N GLU A 383 21.72 24.20 11.31
CA GLU A 383 20.89 23.06 11.73
C GLU A 383 21.20 21.80 10.90
N GLN A 384 21.34 21.93 9.57
CA GLN A 384 21.66 20.81 8.68
C GLN A 384 23.07 20.25 8.92
N VAL A 385 24.07 21.11 9.14
CA VAL A 385 25.44 20.68 9.47
C VAL A 385 25.46 19.95 10.81
N GLN A 386 24.86 20.51 11.85
CA GLN A 386 24.77 19.87 13.16
C GLN A 386 24.07 18.51 13.10
N PHE A 387 22.98 18.41 12.32
CA PHE A 387 22.33 17.13 12.11
C PHE A 387 23.24 16.11 11.40
N GLY A 388 23.95 16.54 10.35
CA GLY A 388 24.92 15.71 9.64
C GLY A 388 26.03 15.18 10.55
N ASP A 389 26.59 16.05 11.38
CA ASP A 389 27.67 15.69 12.33
C ASP A 389 27.17 14.71 13.42
N ILE A 390 25.99 14.95 14.00
CA ILE A 390 25.38 14.06 15.00
C ILE A 390 25.10 12.66 14.42
N VAL A 391 24.62 12.61 13.18
CA VAL A 391 24.35 11.33 12.51
C VAL A 391 25.64 10.60 12.16
N HIS A 392 26.68 11.33 11.73
CA HIS A 392 28.00 10.75 11.46
C HIS A 392 28.64 10.15 12.72
N GLU A 393 28.49 10.77 13.90
CA GLU A 393 28.99 10.23 15.17
C GLU A 393 28.17 9.03 15.70
N CYS A 394 26.86 8.96 15.41
CA CYS A 394 25.99 7.90 15.94
C CYS A 394 26.04 6.57 15.17
N GLY A 395 26.80 6.46 14.06
CA GLY A 395 27.10 5.20 13.37
C GLY A 395 25.92 4.35 12.87
N SER A 396 24.67 4.80 13.01
CA SER A 396 23.48 3.97 12.78
C SER A 396 22.19 4.77 12.55
N VAL A 397 22.26 5.97 11.99
CA VAL A 397 21.05 6.74 11.63
C VAL A 397 21.03 6.93 10.12
N GLN A 398 20.09 6.27 9.44
CA GLN A 398 19.77 6.60 8.05
C GLN A 398 19.22 8.04 8.02
N VAL A 399 20.01 8.97 7.48
CA VAL A 399 19.58 10.33 7.17
C VAL A 399 18.57 10.25 6.03
N ILE A 400 17.29 10.54 6.32
CA ILE A 400 16.32 10.87 5.27
C ILE A 400 16.51 12.34 4.93
N THR A 401 17.38 12.64 3.97
CA THR A 401 17.48 13.98 3.38
C THR A 401 16.23 14.22 2.53
N MET A 402 15.33 15.08 3.00
CA MET A 402 14.18 15.55 2.21
C MET A 402 14.66 16.54 1.15
N GLY A 403 15.12 16.00 0.02
CA GLY A 403 15.22 16.74 -1.23
C GLY A 403 13.82 17.17 -1.69
N SER A 404 13.69 18.39 -2.18
CA SER A 404 12.46 18.97 -2.70
C SER A 404 11.86 18.12 -3.84
N GLY A 405 10.72 17.49 -3.59
CA GLY A 405 9.82 16.95 -4.63
C GLY A 405 9.35 15.52 -4.40
N GLY A 406 8.06 15.36 -4.12
CA GLY A 406 7.34 14.08 -4.20
C GLY A 406 6.97 13.48 -2.84
N SER A 407 5.67 13.40 -2.56
CA SER A 407 5.11 12.74 -1.37
C SER A 407 5.54 11.27 -1.28
N LYS A 408 6.52 10.96 -0.42
CA LYS A 408 6.84 9.58 -0.01
C LYS A 408 5.85 9.12 1.07
N LYS A 409 5.30 7.91 0.92
CA LYS A 409 4.46 7.25 1.94
C LYS A 409 5.34 6.84 3.13
N LEU A 410 4.97 7.25 4.35
CA LEU A 410 5.56 6.77 5.60
C LEU A 410 5.42 5.24 5.72
N LYS A 411 6.54 4.52 5.84
CA LYS A 411 6.59 3.12 6.30
C LYS A 411 6.83 3.09 7.81
N VAL A 412 5.92 2.46 8.55
CA VAL A 412 6.11 2.14 9.97
C VAL A 412 6.97 0.88 10.05
N ILE A 413 8.19 1.00 10.59
CA ILE A 413 9.10 -0.12 10.88
C ILE A 413 8.95 -0.52 12.35
N GLN A 414 8.85 -1.82 12.64
CA GLN A 414 8.78 -2.35 14.00
C GLN A 414 10.15 -2.22 14.71
N PRO A 415 10.23 -1.70 15.94
CA PRO A 415 11.49 -1.63 16.68
C PRO A 415 11.81 -2.98 17.35
N GLN A 416 12.93 -3.61 16.96
CA GLN A 416 13.58 -4.64 17.76
C GLN A 416 14.19 -3.99 19.01
N VAL A 417 13.77 -4.42 20.20
CA VAL A 417 14.25 -3.91 21.48
C VAL A 417 15.32 -4.86 22.04
N ASN A 418 16.59 -4.50 21.89
CA ASN A 418 17.67 -5.13 22.65
C ASN A 418 17.64 -4.65 24.12
N VAL A 419 17.18 -5.51 25.02
CA VAL A 419 17.32 -5.31 26.47
C VAL A 419 18.55 -6.06 26.95
N ALA A 420 19.65 -5.33 27.19
CA ALA A 420 20.79 -5.88 27.92
C ALA A 420 20.38 -6.11 29.39
N ALA A 421 20.20 -7.37 29.78
CA ALA A 421 19.90 -7.75 31.15
C ALA A 421 21.20 -7.92 31.96
N SER A 422 21.36 -7.10 32.99
CA SER A 422 22.41 -7.26 34.01
C SER A 422 22.07 -8.44 34.93
N ARG A 423 23.04 -9.33 35.16
CA ARG A 423 22.93 -10.55 35.98
C ARG A 423 22.95 -10.23 37.48
N VAL A 424 22.01 -10.81 38.24
CA VAL A 424 22.15 -11.15 39.67
C VAL A 424 21.45 -12.51 39.90
N PRO A 425 22.03 -13.46 40.66
CA PRO A 425 21.55 -14.85 40.76
C PRO A 425 20.58 -15.06 41.93
N ASP A 426 19.61 -15.98 41.79
CA ASP A 426 19.50 -17.13 42.73
C ASP A 426 18.35 -18.12 42.45
N SER A 427 18.73 -19.40 42.59
CA SER A 427 18.04 -20.59 43.13
C SER A 427 16.66 -21.09 42.62
N SER A 428 16.74 -22.19 41.87
CA SER A 428 16.05 -23.50 42.03
C SER A 428 14.51 -23.60 42.22
N THR A 429 13.83 -24.30 41.30
CA THR A 429 13.33 -25.69 41.52
C THR A 429 12.69 -26.28 40.25
N HIS A 430 13.04 -27.53 39.94
CA HIS A 430 12.56 -28.36 38.83
C HIS A 430 11.14 -28.89 39.05
N ILE A 431 10.29 -28.91 38.01
CA ILE A 431 9.40 -30.05 37.63
C ILE A 431 9.27 -30.10 36.09
N ALA A 432 9.29 -31.33 35.55
CA ALA A 432 9.59 -31.79 34.19
C ALA A 432 8.47 -31.63 33.11
N PRO A 433 8.77 -31.89 31.81
CA PRO A 433 8.03 -31.39 30.63
C PRO A 433 7.23 -32.46 29.86
N GLN A 434 6.31 -32.03 28.98
CA GLN A 434 5.86 -32.77 27.77
C GLN A 434 5.10 -31.84 26.77
N PRO A 435 4.99 -32.18 25.48
CA PRO A 435 5.70 -31.51 24.38
C PRO A 435 4.80 -30.62 23.50
N LYS A 436 5.35 -29.54 22.94
CA LYS A 436 4.75 -28.80 21.83
C LYS A 436 5.62 -28.92 20.59
N MET A 437 4.94 -29.17 19.48
CA MET A 437 5.47 -29.36 18.13
C MET A 437 6.08 -28.08 17.56
N LEU A 438 7.11 -28.27 16.74
CA LEU A 438 7.88 -27.27 16.01
C LEU A 438 7.06 -26.59 14.91
N GLN A 439 6.98 -25.26 14.95
CA GLN A 439 7.07 -24.37 13.78
C GLN A 439 7.18 -22.93 14.29
N ASP A 440 8.41 -22.41 14.40
CA ASP A 440 8.81 -21.00 14.48
C ASP A 440 10.32 -20.88 14.79
N GLN A 441 11.13 -21.38 13.85
CA GLN A 441 12.48 -20.89 13.52
C GLN A 441 12.34 -20.77 12.00
N TRP A 442 12.52 -19.64 11.32
CA TRP A 442 13.74 -18.88 11.07
C TRP A 442 13.33 -17.43 10.78
N LEU A 443 13.85 -16.46 11.53
CA LEU A 443 14.08 -15.04 11.16
C LEU A 443 14.45 -14.24 12.42
N SER A 444 15.64 -14.50 12.96
CA SER A 444 16.39 -13.54 13.78
C SER A 444 17.79 -14.08 14.09
N HIS A 445 18.82 -13.54 13.43
CA HIS A 445 20.15 -13.43 14.04
C HIS A 445 20.89 -12.27 13.38
N ASP A 446 21.08 -11.20 14.14
CA ASP A 446 22.37 -10.53 14.15
C ASP A 446 22.72 -10.11 15.59
N GLY A 447 23.98 -10.33 15.96
CA GLY A 447 24.56 -9.95 17.24
C GLY A 447 25.33 -11.06 17.97
N GLY A 448 26.61 -11.24 17.62
CA GLY A 448 27.65 -11.69 18.56
C GLY A 448 28.26 -13.07 18.27
N LEU A 449 29.54 -13.04 17.90
CA LEU A 449 30.45 -14.19 17.84
C LEU A 449 30.53 -14.91 19.20
N GLU A 450 29.73 -15.96 19.38
CA GLU A 450 30.10 -17.12 20.18
C GLU A 450 29.98 -18.38 19.30
N ARG A 451 31.15 -18.97 18.98
CA ARG A 451 31.28 -20.21 18.21
C ARG A 451 30.50 -21.34 18.90
N ASN A 452 29.44 -21.83 18.26
CA ASN A 452 28.75 -23.07 18.64
C ASN A 452 28.89 -24.10 17.51
N GLU A 453 29.98 -24.86 17.51
CA GLU A 453 30.28 -25.98 16.59
C GLU A 453 29.32 -27.19 16.71
N LYS A 454 28.16 -27.06 17.39
CA LYS A 454 27.27 -28.19 17.69
C LYS A 454 25.91 -28.21 16.96
N SER A 455 25.52 -27.17 16.21
CA SER A 455 24.25 -27.19 15.45
C SER A 455 24.36 -27.74 14.02
N SER A 456 25.56 -27.86 13.44
CA SER A 456 25.73 -28.19 12.01
C SER A 456 25.46 -29.65 11.63
N VAL A 457 25.49 -30.58 12.58
CA VAL A 457 25.33 -32.02 12.30
C VAL A 457 23.85 -32.44 12.26
N GLN A 458 22.94 -31.63 12.84
CA GLN A 458 21.54 -32.00 13.03
C GLN A 458 20.68 -31.67 11.80
N ASP A 459 20.89 -30.52 11.15
CA ASP A 459 20.25 -30.14 9.87
C ASP A 459 20.66 -31.05 8.69
N TYR A 460 21.88 -31.61 8.76
CA TYR A 460 22.47 -32.49 7.73
C TYR A 460 21.63 -33.76 7.49
N THR A 461 21.26 -34.45 8.57
CA THR A 461 20.60 -35.75 8.46
C THR A 461 19.15 -35.57 8.00
N GLU A 462 18.54 -34.43 8.32
CA GLU A 462 17.14 -34.15 8.02
C GLU A 462 16.90 -33.84 6.54
N TRP A 463 17.73 -33.02 5.87
CA TRP A 463 17.53 -32.69 4.45
C TRP A 463 17.67 -33.92 3.54
N VAL A 464 18.69 -34.76 3.77
CA VAL A 464 18.91 -35.98 2.98
C VAL A 464 17.76 -36.97 3.17
N VAL A 465 17.32 -37.17 4.43
CA VAL A 465 16.21 -38.08 4.74
C VAL A 465 14.90 -37.58 4.11
N LEU A 466 14.65 -36.26 4.11
CA LEU A 466 13.45 -35.65 3.56
C LEU A 466 13.37 -35.82 2.03
N HIS A 467 14.48 -35.62 1.32
CA HIS A 467 14.49 -35.54 -0.14
C HIS A 467 14.94 -36.82 -0.86
N THR A 468 15.44 -37.83 -0.14
CA THR A 468 15.77 -39.15 -0.73
C THR A 468 14.55 -39.78 -1.40
N GLY A 469 13.34 -39.60 -0.85
CA GLY A 469 12.09 -40.08 -1.47
C GLY A 469 11.80 -39.43 -2.82
N THR A 470 12.04 -38.12 -2.93
CA THR A 470 11.90 -37.36 -4.19
C THR A 470 12.89 -37.87 -5.24
N LEU A 471 14.16 -38.09 -4.87
CA LEU A 471 15.17 -38.65 -5.76
C LEU A 471 14.76 -40.02 -6.31
N GLN A 472 14.30 -40.93 -5.46
CA GLN A 472 13.87 -42.26 -5.92
C GLN A 472 12.67 -42.17 -6.87
N ARG A 473 11.69 -41.30 -6.56
CA ARG A 473 10.53 -41.07 -7.43
C ARG A 473 10.93 -40.60 -8.83
N TYR A 474 11.83 -39.62 -8.93
CA TYR A 474 12.30 -39.11 -10.23
C TYR A 474 13.11 -40.17 -11.00
N LYS A 475 13.98 -40.94 -10.33
CA LYS A 475 14.73 -42.04 -10.96
C LYS A 475 13.82 -43.17 -11.47
N MET A 476 12.72 -43.45 -10.78
CA MET A 476 11.72 -44.44 -11.22
C MET A 476 10.88 -43.95 -12.39
N ASN A 477 10.47 -42.68 -12.37
CA ASN A 477 9.63 -42.09 -13.42
C ASN A 477 10.43 -41.80 -14.70
N TYR A 478 11.73 -41.50 -14.59
CA TYR A 478 12.60 -41.08 -15.68
C TYR A 478 13.96 -41.84 -15.62
N PRO A 479 13.97 -43.15 -15.89
CA PRO A 479 15.16 -43.98 -15.72
C PRO A 479 16.34 -43.57 -16.62
N GLU A 480 16.07 -42.96 -17.77
CA GLU A 480 17.09 -42.49 -18.72
C GLU A 480 17.89 -41.28 -18.18
N GLN A 481 17.30 -40.49 -17.27
CA GLN A 481 17.93 -39.32 -16.62
C GLN A 481 18.35 -39.60 -15.16
N ALA A 482 18.29 -40.87 -14.72
CA ALA A 482 18.52 -41.24 -13.33
C ALA A 482 19.92 -40.85 -12.81
N GLY A 483 20.91 -40.82 -13.70
CA GLY A 483 22.27 -40.35 -13.39
C GLY A 483 22.33 -38.84 -13.12
N ASP A 484 21.60 -38.04 -13.90
CA ASP A 484 21.60 -36.58 -13.79
C ASP A 484 20.92 -36.12 -12.50
N PHE A 485 19.79 -36.75 -12.13
CA PHE A 485 19.13 -36.49 -10.84
C PHE A 485 20.01 -36.88 -9.65
N GLN A 486 20.70 -38.03 -9.74
CA GLN A 486 21.63 -38.46 -8.69
C GLN A 486 22.76 -37.44 -8.54
N LYS A 487 23.36 -37.01 -9.65
CA LYS A 487 24.47 -36.05 -9.65
C LYS A 487 24.06 -34.70 -9.07
N LEU A 488 22.89 -34.18 -9.43
CA LEU A 488 22.34 -32.94 -8.83
C LEU A 488 22.11 -33.09 -7.32
N PHE A 489 21.52 -34.22 -6.91
CA PHE A 489 21.26 -34.49 -5.50
C PHE A 489 22.55 -34.57 -4.70
N ASP A 490 23.56 -35.28 -5.20
CA ASP A 490 24.87 -35.42 -4.56
C ASP A 490 25.57 -34.07 -4.45
N ASN A 491 25.52 -33.25 -5.51
CA ASN A 491 26.08 -31.89 -5.49
C ASN A 491 25.39 -30.99 -4.46
N MET A 492 24.06 -30.97 -4.43
CA MET A 492 23.30 -30.20 -3.43
C MET A 492 23.58 -30.70 -2.01
N GLN A 493 23.74 -32.01 -1.83
CA GLN A 493 24.10 -32.61 -0.55
C GLN A 493 25.48 -32.12 -0.07
N VAL A 494 26.47 -32.01 -0.96
CA VAL A 494 27.79 -31.46 -0.59
C VAL A 494 27.69 -30.00 -0.15
N LEU A 495 26.88 -29.18 -0.83
CA LEU A 495 26.63 -27.79 -0.40
C LEU A 495 25.89 -27.70 0.93
N VAL A 496 24.92 -28.59 1.18
CA VAL A 496 24.23 -28.68 2.48
C VAL A 496 25.21 -28.98 3.62
N ASN A 497 26.22 -29.80 3.35
CA ASN A 497 27.22 -30.25 4.33
C ASN A 497 28.32 -29.22 4.60
N THR A 498 28.39 -28.13 3.84
CA THR A 498 29.50 -27.17 3.86
C THR A 498 28.99 -25.79 4.26
N THR A 499 29.45 -25.28 5.41
CA THR A 499 29.10 -23.94 5.90
C THR A 499 30.23 -22.92 5.75
N HIS A 500 31.51 -23.30 5.89
CA HIS A 500 32.67 -22.36 5.86
C HIS A 500 33.98 -22.98 5.32
N GLN A 501 33.93 -24.10 4.57
CA GLN A 501 35.14 -24.79 4.11
C GLN A 501 35.24 -24.82 2.57
N TYR A 502 36.09 -23.98 1.99
CA TYR A 502 36.43 -23.96 0.55
C TYR A 502 37.40 -25.11 0.20
N SER A 503 36.94 -26.34 0.39
CA SER A 503 37.72 -27.53 0.05
C SER A 503 37.71 -27.81 -1.45
N LYS A 504 38.69 -28.58 -1.94
CA LYS A 504 38.72 -29.06 -3.33
C LYS A 504 37.40 -29.73 -3.75
N LEU A 505 36.77 -30.49 -2.85
CA LEU A 505 35.47 -31.14 -3.09
C LEU A 505 34.35 -30.13 -3.37
N VAL A 506 34.35 -29.00 -2.65
CA VAL A 506 33.34 -27.93 -2.81
C VAL A 506 33.55 -27.20 -4.12
N GLY A 507 34.81 -26.89 -4.47
CA GLY A 507 35.15 -26.33 -5.79
C GLY A 507 34.75 -27.24 -6.95
N GLU A 508 35.06 -28.53 -6.89
CA GLU A 508 34.65 -29.52 -7.89
C GLU A 508 33.12 -29.65 -7.99
N THR A 509 32.41 -29.54 -6.86
CA THR A 509 30.94 -29.55 -6.81
C THR A 509 30.34 -28.33 -7.50
N LEU A 510 30.85 -27.13 -7.19
CA LEU A 510 30.37 -25.88 -7.79
C LEU A 510 30.67 -25.82 -9.29
N GLN A 511 31.85 -26.27 -9.73
CA GLN A 511 32.14 -26.42 -11.16
C GLN A 511 31.18 -27.38 -11.85
N SER A 512 30.85 -28.51 -11.19
CA SER A 512 29.86 -29.43 -11.73
C SER A 512 28.47 -28.81 -11.82
N LEU A 513 28.04 -28.02 -10.83
CA LEU A 513 26.75 -27.34 -10.84
C LEU A 513 26.71 -26.23 -11.89
N SER A 514 27.77 -25.45 -11.99
CA SER A 514 27.95 -24.39 -12.97
C SER A 514 27.87 -24.93 -14.39
N SER A 515 28.62 -26.01 -14.70
CA SER A 515 28.54 -26.71 -15.99
C SER A 515 27.13 -27.20 -16.31
N GLN A 516 26.42 -27.77 -15.32
CA GLN A 516 25.06 -28.24 -15.51
C GLN A 516 24.05 -27.10 -15.68
N SER A 517 24.25 -25.99 -14.97
CA SER A 517 23.44 -24.78 -15.11
C SER A 517 23.61 -24.14 -16.48
N TYR A 518 24.83 -24.14 -17.03
CA TYR A 518 25.12 -23.65 -18.37
C TYR A 518 24.45 -24.51 -19.44
N SER A 519 24.51 -25.84 -19.32
CA SER A 519 23.79 -26.75 -20.23
C SER A 519 22.27 -26.55 -20.14
N THR A 520 21.74 -26.32 -18.93
CA THR A 520 20.32 -26.04 -18.71
C THR A 520 19.92 -24.75 -19.43
N PHE A 521 20.64 -23.66 -19.17
CA PHE A 521 20.43 -22.35 -19.79
C PHE A 521 20.54 -22.38 -21.32
N SER A 522 21.60 -23.00 -21.87
CA SER A 522 21.81 -23.10 -23.32
C SER A 522 20.83 -24.04 -24.04
N SER A 523 20.12 -24.90 -23.31
CA SER A 523 19.07 -25.76 -23.88
C SER A 523 17.76 -25.04 -24.18
N ALA A 524 17.57 -23.79 -23.71
CA ALA A 524 16.38 -23.00 -23.97
C ALA A 524 16.13 -22.86 -25.49
N GLY A 525 14.91 -23.20 -25.95
CA GLY A 525 14.55 -23.17 -27.37
C GLY A 525 15.06 -24.35 -28.21
N THR A 526 15.74 -25.33 -27.61
CA THR A 526 16.19 -26.55 -28.30
C THR A 526 15.22 -27.73 -28.09
N ASN A 527 15.40 -28.81 -28.86
CA ASN A 527 14.63 -30.05 -28.68
C ASN A 527 14.91 -30.76 -27.34
N GLU A 528 15.94 -30.33 -26.58
CA GLU A 528 16.31 -30.89 -25.30
C GLU A 528 15.71 -30.13 -24.11
N ALA A 529 15.01 -29.01 -24.35
CA ALA A 529 14.47 -28.16 -23.27
C ALA A 529 13.59 -28.93 -22.27
N GLU A 530 12.81 -29.91 -22.72
CA GLU A 530 11.93 -30.73 -21.87
C GLU A 530 12.72 -31.59 -20.86
N VAL A 531 13.90 -32.07 -21.27
CA VAL A 531 14.83 -32.87 -20.43
C VAL A 531 15.34 -31.99 -19.27
N TYR A 532 15.71 -30.75 -19.58
CA TYR A 532 16.20 -29.78 -18.62
C TYR A 532 15.10 -29.15 -17.76
N THR A 533 13.86 -29.02 -18.28
CA THR A 533 12.69 -28.65 -17.47
C THR A 533 12.48 -29.67 -16.35
N ARG A 534 12.55 -30.97 -16.65
CA ARG A 534 12.44 -32.02 -15.62
C ARG A 534 13.55 -31.95 -14.57
N LEU A 535 14.78 -31.62 -14.98
CA LEU A 535 15.90 -31.41 -14.05
C LEU A 535 15.63 -30.22 -13.13
N MET A 536 15.08 -29.13 -13.66
CA MET A 536 14.74 -27.95 -12.85
C MET A 536 13.55 -28.17 -11.93
N ASP A 537 12.53 -28.93 -12.35
CA ASP A 537 11.44 -29.36 -11.46
C ASP A 537 11.98 -30.15 -10.28
N PHE A 538 12.93 -31.06 -10.54
CA PHE A 538 13.61 -31.80 -9.48
C PHE A 538 14.38 -30.87 -8.53
N VAL A 539 15.17 -29.92 -9.05
CA VAL A 539 15.89 -28.92 -8.25
C VAL A 539 14.94 -28.11 -7.35
N VAL A 540 13.76 -27.75 -7.87
CA VAL A 540 12.71 -27.06 -7.11
C VAL A 540 12.15 -27.94 -6.00
N GLU A 541 11.83 -29.21 -6.29
CA GLU A 541 11.25 -30.14 -5.31
C GLU A 541 12.21 -30.57 -4.20
N ILE A 542 13.54 -30.44 -4.39
CA ILE A 542 14.54 -30.71 -3.37
C ILE A 542 15.00 -29.46 -2.60
N GLU A 543 14.26 -28.36 -2.72
CA GLU A 543 14.60 -27.07 -2.09
C GLU A 543 15.96 -26.51 -2.54
N GLY A 544 16.40 -26.83 -3.76
CA GLY A 544 17.72 -26.44 -4.28
C GLY A 544 17.96 -24.93 -4.29
N ALA A 545 16.91 -24.12 -4.47
CA ALA A 545 17.00 -22.66 -4.37
C ALA A 545 17.42 -22.19 -2.95
N ALA A 546 16.91 -22.82 -1.89
CA ALA A 546 17.27 -22.51 -0.52
C ALA A 546 18.69 -22.98 -0.17
N VAL A 547 19.11 -24.13 -0.70
CA VAL A 547 20.49 -24.64 -0.55
C VAL A 547 21.50 -23.67 -1.17
N LEU A 548 21.26 -23.24 -2.42
CA LEU A 548 22.13 -22.30 -3.12
C LEU A 548 22.15 -20.93 -2.44
N GLN A 549 21.00 -20.41 -2.02
CA GLN A 549 20.91 -19.13 -1.30
C GLN A 549 21.70 -19.15 0.00
N ARG A 550 21.55 -20.21 0.82
CA ARG A 550 22.26 -20.33 2.09
C ARG A 550 23.78 -20.41 1.89
N PHE A 551 24.22 -21.17 0.90
CA PHE A 551 25.64 -21.26 0.58
C PHE A 551 26.19 -19.91 0.11
N ALA A 552 25.50 -19.23 -0.82
CA ALA A 552 25.88 -17.90 -1.30
C ALA A 552 25.94 -16.87 -0.16
N GLN A 553 24.97 -16.88 0.76
CA GLN A 553 24.96 -15.97 1.91
C GLN A 553 26.16 -16.17 2.84
N ASN A 554 26.56 -17.42 3.09
CA ASN A 554 27.76 -17.71 3.87
C ASN A 554 29.02 -17.26 3.13
N SER A 555 29.09 -17.50 1.82
CA SER A 555 30.23 -17.06 1.01
C SER A 555 30.35 -15.53 0.92
N PHE A 556 29.24 -14.79 0.94
CA PHE A 556 29.29 -13.33 1.10
C PHE A 556 29.89 -12.93 2.45
N ASN A 557 29.49 -13.56 3.56
CA ASN A 557 30.05 -13.27 4.88
C ASN A 557 31.56 -13.49 4.91
N ASP A 558 32.02 -14.64 4.38
CA ASP A 558 33.45 -14.96 4.30
C ASP A 558 34.20 -14.00 3.36
N TYR A 559 33.58 -13.57 2.25
CA TYR A 559 34.14 -12.58 1.33
C TYR A 559 34.40 -11.23 2.01
N TYR A 560 33.52 -10.80 2.93
CA TYR A 560 33.69 -9.56 3.67
C TYR A 560 34.68 -9.66 4.83
N GLU A 561 34.78 -10.82 5.50
CA GLU A 561 35.67 -11.03 6.64
C GLU A 561 37.15 -11.18 6.23
N ASN A 562 37.43 -11.70 5.02
CA ASN A 562 38.78 -12.09 4.60
C ASN A 562 39.53 -11.04 3.74
N LYS A 563 39.15 -9.76 3.76
CA LYS A 563 39.77 -8.70 2.93
C LYS A 563 41.27 -8.41 3.19
N ASP A 564 41.91 -9.03 4.20
CA ASP A 564 43.30 -8.72 4.62
C ASP A 564 44.26 -9.93 4.75
N THR A 565 43.90 -11.14 4.33
CA THR A 565 44.84 -12.28 4.36
C THR A 565 44.75 -13.14 3.11
N ASP A 566 45.77 -13.02 2.24
CA ASP A 566 46.18 -14.10 1.35
C ASP A 566 46.24 -15.40 2.17
N PHE A 567 45.52 -16.45 1.76
CA PHE A 567 45.77 -17.83 2.20
C PHE A 567 47.09 -18.38 1.59
N ASN A 568 48.11 -17.54 1.45
CA ASN A 568 49.48 -17.90 1.12
C ASN A 568 50.29 -17.98 2.40
N ASN A 569 50.09 -19.04 3.18
CA ASN A 569 51.14 -19.52 4.08
C ASN A 569 50.89 -20.98 4.43
N ASP A 570 51.22 -21.85 3.48
CA ASP A 570 51.93 -23.07 3.83
C ASP A 570 53.31 -23.00 3.17
N ASN A 571 54.28 -22.54 3.95
CA ASN A 571 55.68 -22.88 3.72
C ASN A 571 55.83 -24.39 3.90
N SER A 572 55.71 -25.13 2.81
CA SER A 572 56.38 -26.42 2.66
C SER A 572 57.02 -26.47 1.29
N ASP A 573 58.33 -26.28 1.27
CA ASP A 573 59.21 -26.67 0.18
C ASP A 573 58.97 -28.15 -0.14
N ASP A 574 58.17 -28.44 -1.17
CA ASP A 574 58.24 -29.73 -1.85
C ASP A 574 57.93 -29.57 -3.34
N GLU A 575 58.98 -29.31 -4.12
CA GLU A 575 58.99 -29.40 -5.58
C GLU A 575 58.81 -30.86 -6.02
N SER A 576 57.64 -31.48 -5.84
CA SER A 576 57.24 -32.68 -6.60
C SER A 576 55.81 -33.16 -6.32
N SER A 577 54.77 -32.40 -6.72
CA SER A 577 53.48 -33.03 -7.07
C SER A 577 52.61 -32.11 -7.92
N GLN A 578 51.84 -32.73 -8.81
CA GLN A 578 51.04 -32.11 -9.86
C GLN A 578 50.00 -31.12 -9.29
N SER A 579 49.84 -30.00 -10.00
CA SER A 579 48.86 -28.92 -9.84
C SER A 579 47.54 -29.33 -9.14
N SER A 580 47.42 -29.06 -7.85
CA SER A 580 46.12 -28.99 -7.17
C SER A 580 45.55 -27.58 -7.38
N VAL A 581 44.52 -27.44 -8.21
CA VAL A 581 43.75 -26.19 -8.33
C VAL A 581 43.17 -25.86 -6.95
N GLN A 582 43.60 -24.74 -6.37
CA GLN A 582 43.11 -24.22 -5.09
C GLN A 582 42.03 -23.19 -5.40
N PHE A 583 40.80 -23.41 -4.91
CA PHE A 583 39.67 -22.52 -5.14
C PHE A 583 39.61 -21.45 -4.05
N THR A 584 39.49 -20.19 -4.44
CA THR A 584 39.31 -19.08 -3.50
C THR A 584 37.85 -18.96 -3.05
N CYS A 585 37.61 -18.21 -1.98
CA CYS A 585 36.26 -17.83 -1.54
C CYS A 585 35.51 -17.08 -2.65
N TYR A 586 36.21 -16.21 -3.39
CA TYR A 586 35.68 -15.48 -4.53
C TYR A 586 35.21 -16.44 -5.64
N ASP A 587 36.05 -17.40 -6.04
CA ASP A 587 35.71 -18.36 -7.10
C ASP A 587 34.44 -19.14 -6.73
N CYS A 588 34.33 -19.58 -5.47
CA CYS A 588 33.17 -20.32 -5.01
C CYS A 588 31.89 -19.45 -4.94
N LEU A 589 32.02 -18.19 -4.51
CA LEU A 589 30.92 -17.23 -4.48
C LEU A 589 30.41 -16.92 -5.90
N LEU A 590 31.32 -16.67 -6.85
CA LEU A 590 30.94 -16.38 -8.22
C LEU A 590 30.25 -17.59 -8.88
N GLU A 591 30.79 -18.79 -8.74
CA GLU A 591 30.22 -20.01 -9.33
C GLU A 591 28.81 -20.34 -8.82
N VAL A 592 28.54 -20.12 -7.52
CA VAL A 592 27.18 -20.31 -6.98
C VAL A 592 26.21 -19.25 -7.50
N LEU A 593 26.64 -17.98 -7.62
CA LEU A 593 25.81 -16.91 -8.15
C LEU A 593 25.51 -17.11 -9.64
N VAL A 594 26.49 -17.52 -10.45
CA VAL A 594 26.31 -17.86 -11.87
C VAL A 594 25.35 -19.05 -12.02
N THR A 595 25.48 -20.07 -11.18
CA THR A 595 24.54 -21.21 -11.14
C THR A 595 23.11 -20.73 -10.90
N MET A 596 22.92 -19.84 -9.92
CA MET A 596 21.60 -19.26 -9.61
C MET A 596 21.06 -18.40 -10.75
N GLN A 597 21.91 -17.59 -11.40
CA GLN A 597 21.53 -16.76 -12.54
C GLN A 597 21.02 -17.58 -13.72
N ASN A 598 21.75 -18.64 -14.09
CA ASN A 598 21.40 -19.55 -15.19
C ASN A 598 20.09 -20.30 -14.93
N PHE A 599 19.90 -20.81 -13.71
CA PHE A 599 18.66 -21.48 -13.32
C PHE A 599 17.47 -20.52 -13.26
N ALA A 600 17.68 -19.29 -12.79
CA ALA A 600 16.66 -18.25 -12.79
C ALA A 600 16.30 -17.79 -14.21
N ASP A 601 17.24 -17.81 -15.15
CA ASP A 601 16.92 -17.48 -16.54
C ASP A 601 16.00 -18.52 -17.20
N PHE A 602 16.21 -19.80 -16.87
CA PHE A 602 15.51 -20.91 -17.52
C PHE A 602 14.13 -21.22 -16.91
N HIS A 603 13.96 -21.19 -15.58
CA HIS A 603 12.82 -21.86 -14.93
C HIS A 603 11.97 -20.97 -13.99
N ASN A 604 10.67 -20.81 -14.29
CA ASN A 604 9.72 -20.03 -13.48
C ASN A 604 9.59 -20.54 -12.03
N GLY A 605 9.55 -21.87 -11.84
CA GLY A 605 9.45 -22.47 -10.51
C GLY A 605 10.66 -22.16 -9.65
N PHE A 606 11.85 -22.14 -10.25
CA PHE A 606 13.10 -21.83 -9.55
C PHE A 606 13.14 -20.35 -9.15
N CYS A 607 12.70 -19.41 -10.01
CA CYS A 607 12.58 -18.00 -9.62
C CYS A 607 11.67 -17.81 -8.41
N ARG A 608 10.51 -18.51 -8.39
CA ARG A 608 9.52 -18.40 -7.29
C ARG A 608 10.10 -18.90 -5.96
N GLU A 609 10.74 -20.06 -5.96
CA GLU A 609 11.36 -20.59 -4.74
C GLU A 609 12.61 -19.81 -4.33
N SER A 610 13.39 -19.27 -5.27
CA SER A 610 14.52 -18.39 -4.97
C SER A 610 14.08 -17.10 -4.28
N ALA A 611 12.98 -16.49 -4.76
CA ALA A 611 12.43 -15.30 -4.12
C ALA A 611 11.94 -15.60 -2.69
N LYS A 612 11.25 -16.73 -2.48
CA LYS A 612 10.84 -17.17 -1.13
C LYS A 612 12.02 -17.47 -0.21
N ALA A 613 13.11 -18.01 -0.76
CA ALA A 613 14.34 -18.29 -0.01
C ALA A 613 15.14 -17.03 0.36
N GLY A 614 14.70 -15.82 -0.06
CA GLY A 614 15.36 -14.57 0.30
C GLY A 614 16.49 -14.14 -0.64
N VAL A 615 16.61 -14.73 -1.83
CA VAL A 615 17.64 -14.39 -2.83
C VAL A 615 17.56 -12.93 -3.27
N VAL A 616 16.35 -12.39 -3.45
CA VAL A 616 16.15 -10.98 -3.88
C VAL A 616 16.75 -10.01 -2.88
N SER A 617 16.43 -10.19 -1.58
CA SER A 617 17.00 -9.40 -0.48
C SER A 617 18.52 -9.57 -0.37
N MET A 618 19.02 -10.81 -0.46
CA MET A 618 20.46 -11.09 -0.46
C MET A 618 21.18 -10.33 -1.57
N CYS A 619 20.71 -10.41 -2.81
CA CYS A 619 21.34 -9.71 -3.93
C CYS A 619 21.30 -8.19 -3.73
N LEU A 620 20.16 -7.60 -3.35
CA LEU A 620 20.02 -6.16 -3.15
C LEU A 620 20.92 -5.60 -2.02
N GLU A 621 21.02 -6.33 -0.91
CA GLU A 621 21.88 -5.95 0.22
C GLU A 621 23.36 -6.00 -0.17
N ASN A 622 23.79 -7.08 -0.83
CA ASN A 622 25.19 -7.28 -1.19
C ASN A 622 25.66 -6.34 -2.30
N ILE A 623 24.86 -6.06 -3.34
CA ILE A 623 25.26 -5.05 -4.36
C ILE A 623 25.44 -3.67 -3.74
N THR A 624 24.56 -3.28 -2.80
CA THR A 624 24.64 -1.99 -2.11
C THR A 624 25.87 -1.93 -1.20
N ARG A 625 26.19 -3.03 -0.53
CA ARG A 625 27.37 -3.11 0.35
C ARG A 625 28.69 -3.07 -0.44
N ILE A 626 28.77 -3.84 -1.53
CA ILE A 626 29.97 -3.89 -2.39
C ILE A 626 30.23 -2.54 -3.03
N ASP A 627 29.19 -1.87 -3.52
CA ASP A 627 29.29 -0.52 -4.07
C ASP A 627 29.85 0.47 -3.05
N ARG A 628 29.31 0.48 -1.83
CA ARG A 628 29.78 1.35 -0.73
C ARG A 628 31.22 1.07 -0.31
N GLU A 629 31.66 -0.18 -0.35
CA GLU A 629 32.99 -0.59 0.14
C GLU A 629 34.10 -0.49 -0.92
N ASN A 630 33.79 -0.28 -2.21
CA ASN A 630 34.77 -0.31 -3.31
C ASN A 630 34.63 0.91 -4.26
N TYR A 631 35.21 2.05 -3.93
CA TYR A 631 34.98 3.32 -4.67
C TYR A 631 35.42 3.37 -6.15
N ASN A 632 36.10 2.35 -6.67
CA ASN A 632 36.68 2.35 -8.03
C ASN A 632 36.22 1.17 -8.91
N TRP A 633 35.26 0.34 -8.49
CA TRP A 633 34.82 -0.80 -9.31
C TRP A 633 34.22 -0.35 -10.66
N GLU A 634 33.74 0.89 -10.76
CA GLU A 634 33.27 1.52 -12.01
C GLU A 634 34.40 1.95 -12.98
N SER A 635 35.68 1.70 -12.69
CA SER A 635 36.80 2.20 -13.51
C SER A 635 36.96 1.55 -14.89
N GLY A 636 36.07 0.61 -15.25
CA GLY A 636 36.06 -0.09 -16.54
C GLY A 636 36.97 -1.33 -16.57
N ASP A 637 37.23 -1.93 -15.41
CA ASP A 637 37.88 -3.24 -15.29
C ASP A 637 36.79 -4.30 -15.09
N ASP A 638 36.31 -4.86 -16.20
CA ASP A 638 35.24 -5.87 -16.22
C ASP A 638 35.70 -7.20 -15.59
N ASP A 639 37.00 -7.37 -15.35
CA ASP A 639 37.60 -8.52 -14.67
C ASP A 639 37.68 -8.35 -13.14
N SER A 640 37.28 -7.18 -12.60
CA SER A 640 37.35 -6.93 -11.16
C SER A 640 36.29 -7.71 -10.38
N GLU A 641 36.69 -8.31 -9.26
CA GLU A 641 35.79 -9.09 -8.40
C GLU A 641 34.49 -8.35 -8.01
N PRO A 642 34.54 -7.07 -7.59
CA PRO A 642 33.33 -6.34 -7.23
C PRO A 642 32.38 -6.15 -8.42
N PHE A 643 32.92 -5.92 -9.63
CA PHE A 643 32.12 -5.75 -10.84
C PHE A 643 31.37 -7.04 -11.19
N GLN A 644 32.07 -8.18 -11.24
CA GLN A 644 31.48 -9.47 -11.61
C GLN A 644 30.38 -9.90 -10.61
N ILE A 645 30.59 -9.66 -9.30
CA ILE A 645 29.57 -9.96 -8.28
C ILE A 645 28.34 -9.07 -8.44
N ILE A 646 28.53 -7.75 -8.65
CA ILE A 646 27.42 -6.80 -8.86
C ILE A 646 26.62 -7.17 -10.10
N GLU A 647 27.30 -7.42 -11.22
CA GLU A 647 26.69 -7.80 -12.49
C GLU A 647 25.88 -9.10 -12.36
N THR A 648 26.46 -10.13 -11.74
CA THR A 648 25.79 -11.42 -11.55
C THR A 648 24.56 -11.30 -10.64
N CYS A 649 24.65 -10.55 -9.53
CA CYS A 649 23.53 -10.30 -8.64
C CYS A 649 22.39 -9.53 -9.34
N LEU A 650 22.72 -8.51 -10.13
CA LEU A 650 21.74 -7.78 -10.92
C LEU A 650 21.13 -8.66 -12.01
N GLY A 651 21.90 -9.57 -12.61
CA GLY A 651 21.41 -10.58 -13.54
C GLY A 651 20.39 -11.52 -12.91
N ILE A 652 20.63 -12.00 -11.68
CA ILE A 652 19.65 -12.80 -10.92
C ILE A 652 18.36 -11.99 -10.70
N LEU A 653 18.48 -10.73 -10.25
CA LEU A 653 17.34 -9.84 -10.02
C LEU A 653 16.56 -9.57 -11.33
N HIS A 654 17.25 -9.36 -12.43
CA HIS A 654 16.67 -9.18 -13.76
C HIS A 654 15.87 -10.43 -14.19
N ASN A 655 16.43 -11.62 -14.04
CA ASN A 655 15.76 -12.86 -14.44
C ASN A 655 14.50 -13.13 -13.60
N ILE A 656 14.59 -12.96 -12.28
CA ILE A 656 13.44 -13.12 -11.38
C ILE A 656 12.35 -12.07 -11.71
N SER A 657 12.71 -10.80 -11.89
CA SER A 657 11.75 -9.74 -12.21
C SER A 657 11.09 -9.93 -13.58
N ARG A 658 11.85 -10.27 -14.62
CA ARG A 658 11.36 -10.56 -15.98
C ARG A 658 10.35 -11.70 -16.00
N ARG A 659 10.67 -12.81 -15.33
CA ARG A 659 9.87 -14.05 -15.41
C ARG A 659 8.65 -14.04 -14.49
N LEU A 660 8.76 -13.48 -13.28
CA LEU A 660 7.66 -13.46 -12.32
C LEU A 660 6.78 -12.21 -12.46
N LYS A 661 7.37 -11.06 -12.81
CA LYS A 661 6.69 -9.75 -12.87
C LYS A 661 5.92 -9.43 -11.58
N ASP A 662 6.37 -9.99 -10.46
CA ASP A 662 5.75 -9.89 -9.15
C ASP A 662 6.51 -8.90 -8.28
N ARG A 663 5.91 -7.73 -8.08
CA ARG A 663 6.50 -6.60 -7.36
C ARG A 663 6.57 -6.82 -5.86
N ASP A 664 5.71 -7.69 -5.32
CA ASP A 664 5.69 -7.97 -3.88
C ASP A 664 6.95 -8.73 -3.44
N LEU A 665 7.70 -9.30 -4.39
CA LEU A 665 8.99 -9.93 -4.15
C LEU A 665 10.17 -8.94 -4.10
N PHE A 666 9.97 -7.72 -4.62
CA PHE A 666 11.00 -6.68 -4.81
C PHE A 666 10.73 -5.42 -3.97
N VAL A 667 10.10 -5.57 -2.82
CA VAL A 667 9.69 -4.43 -1.99
C VAL A 667 10.90 -3.58 -1.56
N ASN A 668 10.88 -2.28 -1.86
CA ASN A 668 11.97 -1.31 -1.63
C ASN A 668 13.18 -1.44 -2.56
N SER A 669 13.11 -2.20 -3.66
CA SER A 669 14.25 -2.32 -4.58
C SER A 669 14.36 -1.15 -5.55
N GLU A 670 13.31 -0.33 -5.72
CA GLU A 670 13.22 0.65 -6.81
C GLU A 670 14.27 1.76 -6.69
N GLU A 671 14.56 2.24 -5.48
CA GLU A 671 15.59 3.27 -5.26
C GLU A 671 16.99 2.72 -5.56
N THR A 672 17.30 1.49 -5.11
CA THR A 672 18.57 0.82 -5.39
C THR A 672 18.74 0.56 -6.89
N LEU A 673 17.74 -0.02 -7.55
CA LEU A 673 17.80 -0.28 -8.99
C LEU A 673 17.91 1.02 -9.81
N LEU A 674 17.23 2.10 -9.38
CA LEU A 674 17.37 3.40 -10.03
C LEU A 674 18.77 4.01 -9.85
N TYR A 675 19.40 3.79 -8.70
CA TYR A 675 20.79 4.19 -8.48
C TYR A 675 21.73 3.47 -9.46
N PHE A 676 21.65 2.13 -9.53
CA PHE A 676 22.47 1.34 -10.46
C PHE A 676 22.19 1.65 -11.93
N ALA A 677 20.93 1.98 -12.29
CA ALA A 677 20.54 2.39 -13.64
C ALA A 677 21.16 3.73 -14.09
N LYS A 678 21.73 4.52 -13.18
CA LYS A 678 22.37 5.82 -13.45
C LYS A 678 23.90 5.78 -13.41
N LEU A 679 24.49 4.62 -13.14
CA LEU A 679 25.94 4.48 -13.10
C LEU A 679 26.55 4.55 -14.50
N LYS A 680 27.87 4.80 -14.56
CA LYS A 680 28.60 4.88 -15.84
C LYS A 680 28.86 3.51 -16.46
N ALA A 681 28.92 2.47 -15.63
CA ALA A 681 29.07 1.08 -16.06
C ALA A 681 27.81 0.63 -16.83
N ARG A 682 27.91 0.61 -18.17
CA ARG A 682 26.75 0.46 -19.05
C ARG A 682 26.04 -0.89 -18.90
N GLY A 683 26.76 -2.01 -18.77
CA GLY A 683 26.16 -3.33 -18.57
C GLY A 683 25.31 -3.40 -17.30
N VAL A 684 25.85 -2.89 -16.18
CA VAL A 684 25.14 -2.74 -14.91
C VAL A 684 23.92 -1.83 -15.03
N ALA A 685 24.08 -0.66 -15.66
CA ALA A 685 23.01 0.31 -15.82
C ALA A 685 21.85 -0.22 -16.67
N VAL A 686 22.14 -0.93 -17.77
CA VAL A 686 21.12 -1.60 -18.60
C VAL A 686 20.38 -2.67 -17.80
N THR A 687 21.11 -3.55 -17.12
CA THR A 687 20.51 -4.64 -16.33
C THR A 687 19.56 -4.11 -15.26
N ALA A 688 20.00 -3.07 -14.53
CA ALA A 688 19.21 -2.42 -13.49
C ALA A 688 17.99 -1.69 -14.06
N LEU A 689 18.13 -1.00 -15.20
CA LEU A 689 17.02 -0.31 -15.87
C LEU A 689 15.98 -1.31 -16.41
N LEU A 690 16.42 -2.42 -17.01
CA LEU A 690 15.53 -3.47 -17.48
C LEU A 690 14.78 -4.12 -16.31
N CYS A 691 15.48 -4.45 -15.22
CA CYS A 691 14.87 -4.96 -13.98
C CYS A 691 13.80 -3.98 -13.46
N LEU A 692 14.13 -2.69 -13.38
CA LEU A 692 13.19 -1.64 -13.00
C LEU A 692 12.00 -1.55 -13.97
N GLY A 693 12.22 -1.74 -15.28
CA GLY A 693 11.18 -1.81 -16.31
C GLY A 693 10.10 -2.87 -16.06
N TYR A 694 10.46 -4.03 -15.53
CA TYR A 694 9.50 -5.08 -15.14
C TYR A 694 8.79 -4.77 -13.81
N LEU A 695 9.35 -3.90 -12.97
CA LEU A 695 8.90 -3.65 -11.61
C LEU A 695 8.16 -2.32 -11.42
N VAL A 696 8.29 -1.35 -12.33
CA VAL A 696 7.58 -0.08 -12.22
C VAL A 696 6.09 -0.25 -12.38
N ASN A 697 5.34 0.41 -11.51
CA ASN A 697 3.89 0.56 -11.59
C ASN A 697 3.54 1.99 -12.00
N GLU A 698 2.28 2.36 -11.93
CA GLU A 698 1.80 3.70 -12.27
C GLU A 698 2.48 4.79 -11.43
N ASP A 699 2.51 4.63 -10.10
CA ASP A 699 3.13 5.60 -9.19
C ASP A 699 4.63 5.75 -9.47
N THR A 700 5.30 4.69 -9.97
CA THR A 700 6.75 4.64 -10.20
C THR A 700 7.18 4.66 -11.67
N ASN A 701 6.27 4.84 -12.63
CA ASN A 701 6.59 4.88 -14.08
C ASN A 701 7.58 6.01 -14.45
N HIS A 702 7.64 7.05 -13.64
CA HIS A 702 8.62 8.12 -13.80
C HIS A 702 10.07 7.68 -13.48
N LEU A 703 10.26 6.60 -12.71
CA LEU A 703 11.59 6.08 -12.34
C LEU A 703 12.33 5.46 -13.53
N ILE A 704 11.61 4.87 -14.50
CA ILE A 704 12.22 4.34 -15.73
C ILE A 704 12.47 5.42 -16.79
N SER A 705 12.21 6.70 -16.51
CA SER A 705 12.61 7.80 -17.40
C SER A 705 14.13 7.84 -17.49
N ALA A 706 14.67 7.24 -18.55
CA ALA A 706 16.09 6.96 -18.67
C ALA A 706 16.82 8.02 -19.49
N ASP A 707 18.13 8.10 -19.30
CA ASP A 707 19.00 8.98 -20.08
C ASP A 707 19.03 8.55 -21.55
N GLU A 708 19.03 9.54 -22.45
CA GLU A 708 19.01 9.32 -23.90
C GLU A 708 20.15 8.40 -24.37
N SER A 709 21.34 8.54 -23.79
CA SER A 709 22.51 7.73 -24.11
C SER A 709 22.36 6.26 -23.71
N LEU A 710 21.66 5.97 -22.61
CA LEU A 710 21.43 4.60 -22.14
C LEU A 710 20.36 3.92 -23.00
N LEU A 711 19.28 4.64 -23.36
CA LEU A 711 18.27 4.14 -24.30
C LEU A 711 18.87 3.90 -25.69
N GLN A 712 19.75 4.78 -26.17
CA GLN A 712 20.50 4.57 -27.40
C GLN A 712 21.37 3.32 -27.32
N PHE A 713 22.06 3.10 -26.20
CA PHE A 713 22.90 1.93 -26.00
C PHE A 713 22.08 0.62 -26.03
N ILE A 714 20.89 0.59 -25.40
CA ILE A 714 19.98 -0.56 -25.50
C ILE A 714 19.57 -0.82 -26.96
N VAL A 715 19.27 0.22 -27.75
CA VAL A 715 18.97 0.06 -29.18
C VAL A 715 20.16 -0.50 -29.95
N THR A 716 21.40 -0.10 -29.62
CA THR A 716 22.62 -0.68 -30.20
C THR A 716 22.77 -2.15 -29.83
N MET A 717 22.56 -2.54 -28.57
CA MET A 717 22.60 -3.95 -28.15
C MET A 717 21.59 -4.80 -28.92
N ILE A 718 20.37 -4.29 -29.15
CA ILE A 718 19.38 -4.98 -29.98
C ILE A 718 19.87 -5.08 -31.42
N ASP A 719 20.42 -3.99 -31.98
CA ASP A 719 20.91 -3.96 -33.38
C ASP A 719 22.05 -4.96 -33.59
N GLU A 720 22.92 -5.16 -32.61
CA GLU A 720 23.97 -6.18 -32.65
C GLU A 720 23.40 -7.59 -32.46
N ALA A 721 22.51 -7.78 -31.49
CA ALA A 721 21.94 -9.09 -31.16
C ALA A 721 21.19 -9.74 -32.32
N TRP A 722 20.43 -9.00 -33.14
CA TRP A 722 19.71 -9.64 -34.26
C TRP A 722 20.61 -10.06 -35.42
N GLN A 723 21.83 -9.49 -35.51
CA GLN A 723 22.79 -9.75 -36.58
C GLN A 723 23.68 -10.98 -36.30
N THR A 724 23.79 -11.40 -35.04
CA THR A 724 24.57 -12.58 -34.65
C THR A 724 23.80 -13.87 -34.93
N GLU A 725 24.52 -14.97 -35.19
CA GLU A 725 23.91 -16.26 -35.50
C GLU A 725 23.13 -16.84 -34.32
N ASP A 726 23.58 -16.58 -33.09
CA ASP A 726 22.98 -17.02 -31.84
C ASP A 726 21.90 -16.06 -31.31
N ARG A 727 21.65 -14.95 -32.00
CA ARG A 727 20.67 -13.92 -31.63
C ARG A 727 20.97 -13.23 -30.30
N ARG A 728 22.24 -13.11 -29.87
CA ARG A 728 22.63 -12.49 -28.59
C ARG A 728 23.68 -11.38 -28.71
N CYS A 729 23.68 -10.49 -27.72
CA CYS A 729 24.68 -9.44 -27.48
C CYS A 729 24.83 -9.28 -25.95
N ASP A 730 26.07 -9.29 -25.44
CA ASP A 730 26.41 -9.15 -24.01
C ASP A 730 25.54 -10.02 -23.07
N GLY A 731 25.30 -11.28 -23.45
CA GLY A 731 24.48 -12.23 -22.68
C GLY A 731 22.96 -12.09 -22.86
N TYR A 732 22.48 -11.02 -23.49
CA TYR A 732 21.06 -10.78 -23.75
C TYR A 732 20.66 -11.29 -25.14
N SER A 733 19.53 -11.99 -25.23
CA SER A 733 18.91 -12.32 -26.51
C SER A 733 18.18 -11.12 -27.13
N ALA A 734 18.07 -11.11 -28.45
CA ALA A 734 17.28 -10.11 -29.18
C ALA A 734 15.80 -10.11 -28.72
N LYS A 735 15.26 -11.28 -28.36
CA LYS A 735 13.93 -11.43 -27.72
C LYS A 735 13.86 -10.66 -26.40
N GLU A 736 14.81 -10.87 -25.49
CA GLU A 736 14.85 -10.24 -24.17
C GLU A 736 14.91 -8.73 -24.24
N LEU A 737 15.78 -8.22 -25.10
CA LEU A 737 15.94 -6.79 -25.25
C LEU A 737 14.71 -6.16 -25.92
N ALA A 738 14.07 -6.84 -26.88
CA ALA A 738 12.81 -6.39 -27.46
C ALA A 738 11.66 -6.38 -26.44
N GLU A 739 11.56 -7.40 -25.58
CA GLU A 739 10.60 -7.44 -24.48
C GLU A 739 10.85 -6.29 -23.49
N GLY A 740 12.10 -6.11 -23.05
CA GLY A 740 12.50 -5.04 -22.16
C GLY A 740 12.20 -3.66 -22.73
N LEU A 741 12.49 -3.44 -24.01
CA LEU A 741 12.18 -2.18 -24.70
C LEU A 741 10.68 -1.90 -24.69
N SER A 742 9.83 -2.92 -24.86
CA SER A 742 8.37 -2.74 -24.79
C SER A 742 7.89 -2.21 -23.43
N HIS A 743 8.56 -2.59 -22.33
CA HIS A 743 8.24 -2.15 -20.98
C HIS A 743 8.85 -0.77 -20.68
N LEU A 744 10.06 -0.48 -21.15
CA LEU A 744 10.63 0.87 -21.09
C LEU A 744 9.82 1.87 -21.89
N ALA A 745 9.22 1.43 -23.00
CA ALA A 745 8.30 2.19 -23.83
C ALA A 745 6.90 2.30 -23.21
N ILE A 746 6.68 2.00 -21.92
CA ILE A 746 5.45 2.42 -21.20
C ILE A 746 5.54 3.92 -20.86
N ASN A 747 6.75 4.41 -20.55
CA ASN A 747 7.02 5.81 -20.27
C ASN A 747 6.98 6.66 -21.55
N ASP A 748 6.25 7.78 -21.53
CA ASP A 748 6.03 8.63 -22.71
C ASP A 748 7.32 9.29 -23.22
N ASN A 749 8.26 9.66 -22.33
CA ASN A 749 9.54 10.25 -22.73
C ASN A 749 10.41 9.20 -23.43
N ASN A 750 10.50 8.00 -22.86
CA ASN A 750 11.27 6.91 -23.45
C ASN A 750 10.77 6.52 -24.84
N LYS A 751 9.44 6.45 -25.07
CA LYS A 751 8.86 6.14 -26.40
C LYS A 751 9.43 7.07 -27.47
N LYS A 752 9.43 8.37 -27.20
CA LYS A 752 9.90 9.39 -28.13
C LYS A 752 11.40 9.24 -28.42
N VAL A 753 12.21 9.04 -27.37
CA VAL A 753 13.66 8.89 -27.47
C VAL A 753 14.04 7.61 -28.23
N LEU A 754 13.41 6.48 -27.92
CA LEU A 754 13.64 5.20 -28.59
C LEU A 754 13.34 5.27 -30.09
N GLY A 755 12.26 5.94 -30.47
CA GLY A 755 11.94 6.16 -31.88
C GLY A 755 13.00 7.01 -32.61
N GLN A 756 13.50 8.07 -31.96
CA GLN A 756 14.56 8.93 -32.51
C GLN A 756 15.88 8.20 -32.74
N PHE A 757 16.24 7.26 -31.86
CA PHE A 757 17.47 6.47 -31.97
C PHE A 757 17.34 5.21 -32.85
N GLY A 758 16.25 5.08 -33.62
CA GLY A 758 16.14 4.03 -34.64
C GLY A 758 15.64 2.68 -34.12
N ALA A 759 15.02 2.62 -32.94
CA ALA A 759 14.41 1.37 -32.44
C ALA A 759 13.42 0.77 -33.46
N VAL A 760 12.67 1.60 -34.19
CA VAL A 760 11.73 1.16 -35.22
C VAL A 760 12.42 0.37 -36.34
N ARG A 761 13.56 0.85 -36.84
CA ARG A 761 14.36 0.15 -37.87
C ARG A 761 14.81 -1.22 -37.36
N VAL A 762 15.38 -1.26 -36.16
CA VAL A 762 15.95 -2.48 -35.59
C VAL A 762 14.86 -3.53 -35.34
N LEU A 763 13.74 -3.13 -34.73
CA LEU A 763 12.60 -4.02 -34.50
C LEU A 763 12.00 -4.55 -35.81
N THR A 764 11.98 -3.72 -36.86
CA THR A 764 11.55 -4.15 -38.20
C THR A 764 12.47 -5.23 -38.77
N LYS A 765 13.79 -5.11 -38.58
CA LYS A 765 14.75 -6.15 -39.00
C LYS A 765 14.58 -7.44 -38.22
N ILE A 766 14.28 -7.36 -36.93
CA ILE A 766 13.93 -8.55 -36.13
C ILE A 766 12.69 -9.23 -36.69
N LEU A 767 11.61 -8.48 -36.94
CA LEU A 767 10.38 -9.03 -37.53
C LEU A 767 10.59 -9.69 -38.90
N GLN A 768 11.46 -9.13 -39.72
CA GLN A 768 11.75 -9.63 -41.08
C GLN A 768 12.64 -10.87 -41.09
N THR A 769 13.52 -11.03 -40.10
CA THR A 769 14.58 -12.06 -40.12
C THR A 769 14.36 -13.19 -39.13
N SER A 770 13.63 -12.93 -38.03
CA SER A 770 13.40 -13.93 -36.99
C SER A 770 12.54 -15.08 -37.51
N LYS A 771 12.87 -16.29 -37.07
CA LYS A 771 12.09 -17.52 -37.31
C LYS A 771 11.34 -17.98 -36.06
N GLU A 772 11.55 -17.30 -34.93
CA GLU A 772 10.97 -17.66 -33.63
C GLU A 772 9.76 -16.78 -33.35
N ASN A 773 8.63 -17.41 -33.03
CA ASN A 773 7.39 -16.68 -32.75
C ASN A 773 7.53 -15.76 -31.52
N GLU A 774 8.26 -16.19 -30.48
CA GLU A 774 8.42 -15.39 -29.26
C GLU A 774 9.23 -14.10 -29.50
N GLU A 775 10.27 -14.18 -30.34
CA GLU A 775 11.08 -13.03 -30.74
C GLU A 775 10.26 -12.07 -31.63
N GLN A 776 9.52 -12.62 -32.61
CA GLN A 776 8.59 -11.84 -33.44
C GLN A 776 7.49 -11.15 -32.62
N ALA A 777 6.89 -11.85 -31.65
CA ALA A 777 5.84 -11.31 -30.80
C ALA A 777 6.37 -10.17 -29.91
N SER A 778 7.58 -10.31 -29.37
CA SER A 778 8.23 -9.28 -28.54
C SER A 778 8.56 -8.04 -29.36
N ALA A 779 9.10 -8.21 -30.57
CA ALA A 779 9.38 -7.10 -31.48
C ALA A 779 8.11 -6.37 -31.96
N ALA A 780 7.05 -7.12 -32.27
CA ALA A 780 5.76 -6.55 -32.65
C ALA A 780 5.10 -5.80 -31.49
N ARG A 781 5.18 -6.31 -30.25
CA ARG A 781 4.71 -5.61 -29.04
C ARG A 781 5.49 -4.31 -28.81
N ALA A 782 6.81 -4.34 -28.97
CA ALA A 782 7.63 -3.13 -28.85
C ALA A 782 7.24 -2.07 -29.89
N LEU A 783 7.06 -2.45 -31.16
CA LEU A 783 6.56 -1.53 -32.20
C LEU A 783 5.17 -0.99 -31.89
N TRP A 784 4.26 -1.83 -31.36
CA TRP A 784 2.93 -1.39 -30.93
C TRP A 784 3.02 -0.36 -29.79
N MET A 785 3.87 -0.59 -28.80
CA MET A 785 4.07 0.34 -27.69
C MET A 785 4.66 1.68 -28.16
N LEU A 786 5.62 1.65 -29.08
CA LEU A 786 6.19 2.85 -29.70
C LEU A 786 5.17 3.60 -30.55
N ALA A 787 4.26 2.88 -31.23
CA ALA A 787 3.23 3.48 -32.07
C ALA A 787 2.20 4.31 -31.29
N PHE A 788 2.16 4.29 -29.96
CA PHE A 788 1.32 5.22 -29.20
C PHE A 788 1.82 6.67 -29.21
N ASP A 789 3.04 6.92 -29.69
CA ASP A 789 3.55 8.27 -29.97
C ASP A 789 3.35 8.62 -31.46
N ASP A 790 2.79 9.79 -31.75
CA ASP A 790 2.43 10.17 -33.12
C ASP A 790 3.65 10.38 -34.03
N ALA A 791 4.79 10.84 -33.51
CA ALA A 791 6.00 10.99 -34.31
C ALA A 791 6.56 9.60 -34.69
N ASN A 792 6.50 8.65 -33.76
CA ASN A 792 6.88 7.27 -34.03
C ASN A 792 5.98 6.60 -35.06
N LYS A 793 4.66 6.90 -35.11
CA LYS A 793 3.78 6.38 -36.17
C LYS A 793 4.26 6.79 -37.56
N ASP A 794 4.71 8.03 -37.71
CA ASP A 794 5.22 8.51 -39.00
C ASP A 794 6.53 7.81 -39.36
N VAL A 795 7.43 7.59 -38.39
CA VAL A 795 8.66 6.81 -38.60
C VAL A 795 8.33 5.38 -39.02
N ILE A 796 7.37 4.72 -38.35
CA ILE A 796 6.95 3.35 -38.68
C ILE A 796 6.34 3.26 -40.10
N ARG A 797 5.61 4.29 -40.55
CA ARG A 797 5.06 4.34 -41.92
C ARG A 797 6.13 4.56 -42.99
N GLN A 798 7.19 5.28 -42.64
CA GLN A 798 8.30 5.60 -43.57
C GLN A 798 9.34 4.48 -43.63
N GLU A 799 9.51 3.70 -42.56
CA GLU A 799 10.46 2.60 -42.50
C GLU A 799 10.06 1.47 -43.46
N GLU A 800 10.93 1.21 -44.43
CA GLU A 800 10.66 0.34 -45.58
C GLU A 800 10.35 -1.11 -45.15
N GLY A 801 9.20 -1.62 -45.60
CA GLY A 801 8.78 -3.00 -45.38
C GLY A 801 8.17 -3.27 -43.99
N THR A 802 8.10 -2.29 -43.09
CA THR A 802 7.52 -2.48 -41.74
C THR A 802 6.05 -2.86 -41.79
N LEU A 803 5.23 -2.06 -42.48
CA LEU A 803 3.78 -2.30 -42.60
C LEU A 803 3.47 -3.60 -43.33
N ASP A 804 4.22 -3.92 -44.40
CA ASP A 804 4.02 -5.16 -45.15
C ASP A 804 4.36 -6.39 -44.30
N THR A 805 5.42 -6.31 -43.49
CA THR A 805 5.79 -7.36 -42.53
C THR A 805 4.70 -7.53 -41.48
N LEU A 806 4.23 -6.44 -40.87
CA LEU A 806 3.14 -6.50 -39.90
C LEU A 806 1.84 -7.07 -40.51
N ARG A 807 1.49 -6.73 -41.76
CA ARG A 807 0.33 -7.29 -42.46
C ARG A 807 0.47 -8.79 -42.75
N ALA A 808 1.69 -9.24 -43.05
CA ALA A 808 1.96 -10.67 -43.18
C ALA A 808 1.80 -11.38 -41.82
N LEU A 809 2.39 -10.83 -40.75
CA LEU A 809 2.32 -11.38 -39.40
C LEU A 809 0.91 -11.33 -38.79
N HIS A 810 0.05 -10.40 -39.23
CA HIS A 810 -1.38 -10.38 -38.90
C HIS A 810 -2.13 -11.67 -39.30
N HIS A 811 -1.56 -12.42 -40.25
CA HIS A 811 -2.09 -13.71 -40.69
C HIS A 811 -1.26 -14.90 -40.16
N SER A 812 -0.39 -14.68 -39.17
CA SER A 812 0.40 -15.74 -38.54
C SER A 812 -0.51 -16.80 -37.90
N GLY A 813 -0.05 -18.05 -37.91
CA GLY A 813 -0.68 -19.15 -37.16
C GLY A 813 -0.40 -19.08 -35.66
N ASP A 814 0.59 -18.29 -35.24
CA ASP A 814 0.90 -18.05 -33.84
C ASP A 814 0.00 -16.94 -33.25
N PRO A 815 -0.70 -17.21 -32.14
CA PRO A 815 -1.68 -16.28 -31.58
C PRO A 815 -1.03 -15.00 -31.04
N GLU A 816 0.15 -15.08 -30.41
CA GLU A 816 0.82 -13.90 -29.82
C GLU A 816 1.36 -12.97 -30.90
N VAL A 817 2.01 -13.54 -31.91
CA VAL A 817 2.52 -12.78 -33.07
C VAL A 817 1.38 -12.09 -33.81
N LYS A 818 0.32 -12.85 -34.11
CA LYS A 818 -0.87 -12.35 -34.79
C LYS A 818 -1.51 -11.19 -34.03
N GLN A 819 -1.66 -11.33 -32.72
CA GLN A 819 -2.26 -10.30 -31.86
C GLN A 819 -1.39 -9.03 -31.82
N ALA A 820 -0.09 -9.17 -31.57
CA ALA A 820 0.83 -8.05 -31.48
C ALA A 820 0.91 -7.28 -32.82
N ALA A 821 0.98 -8.00 -33.95
CA ALA A 821 1.00 -7.39 -35.28
C ALA A 821 -0.32 -6.70 -35.62
N ALA A 822 -1.47 -7.30 -35.28
CA ALA A 822 -2.77 -6.69 -35.44
C ALA A 822 -2.87 -5.37 -34.66
N GLY A 823 -2.48 -5.38 -33.39
CA GLY A 823 -2.50 -4.23 -32.49
C GLY A 823 -1.65 -3.07 -33.01
N ALA A 824 -0.42 -3.37 -33.45
CA ALA A 824 0.45 -2.39 -34.08
C ALA A 824 -0.20 -1.75 -35.32
N LEU A 825 -0.70 -2.56 -36.26
CA LEU A 825 -1.36 -2.06 -37.48
C LEU A 825 -2.57 -1.19 -37.16
N TRP A 826 -3.36 -1.54 -36.16
CA TRP A 826 -4.51 -0.74 -35.76
C TRP A 826 -4.12 0.63 -35.23
N GLU A 827 -3.11 0.71 -34.35
CA GLU A 827 -2.67 2.00 -33.82
C GLU A 827 -2.05 2.88 -34.91
N ILE A 828 -1.42 2.28 -35.93
CA ILE A 828 -0.78 2.98 -37.05
C ILE A 828 -1.79 3.36 -38.17
N GLU A 829 -2.70 2.48 -38.56
CA GLU A 829 -3.58 2.64 -39.74
C GLU A 829 -5.07 2.82 -39.38
N GLY A 830 -5.51 2.28 -38.24
CA GLY A 830 -6.91 2.03 -37.89
C GLY A 830 -7.72 3.22 -37.36
N LYS A 831 -7.11 4.38 -37.10
CA LYS A 831 -7.85 5.60 -36.69
C LYS A 831 -8.39 6.43 -37.88
N THR A 832 -7.86 6.22 -39.10
CA THR A 832 -8.23 6.99 -40.31
C THR A 832 -8.86 6.14 -41.43
N ALA A 833 -8.67 4.82 -41.43
CA ALA A 833 -9.07 3.93 -42.53
C ALA A 833 -10.58 3.63 -42.65
N ARG A 834 -11.43 4.10 -41.73
CA ARG A 834 -12.87 3.76 -41.73
C ARG A 834 -13.82 4.77 -42.38
N ASN A 835 -13.29 5.82 -43.00
CA ASN A 835 -14.11 6.76 -43.77
C ASN A 835 -14.62 6.18 -45.11
N ASN A 836 -14.16 4.99 -45.54
CA ASN A 836 -14.59 4.34 -46.78
C ASN A 836 -14.71 2.81 -46.61
N ALA A 837 -15.81 2.30 -46.02
CA ALA A 837 -16.27 0.93 -46.28
C ALA A 837 -17.74 0.76 -45.88
N GLU A 838 -18.54 0.39 -46.87
CA GLU A 838 -19.99 0.23 -46.87
C GLU A 838 -20.51 -1.02 -46.13
N THR A 839 -21.74 -0.88 -45.63
CA THR A 839 -22.80 -1.89 -45.44
C THR A 839 -22.40 -3.37 -45.33
N THR A 840 -22.33 -3.88 -44.10
CA THR A 840 -22.60 -5.30 -43.79
C THR A 840 -23.69 -5.37 -42.72
N LYS A 841 -24.64 -6.30 -42.92
CA LYS A 841 -25.91 -6.41 -42.20
C LYS A 841 -25.77 -6.31 -40.67
N GLU A 842 -26.54 -5.41 -40.09
CA GLU A 842 -26.67 -5.16 -38.66
C GLU A 842 -27.02 -6.44 -37.88
N VAL A 843 -26.07 -6.89 -37.04
CA VAL A 843 -26.40 -7.68 -35.85
C VAL A 843 -26.76 -6.65 -34.80
N SER A 844 -28.04 -6.60 -34.42
CA SER A 844 -28.65 -5.64 -33.49
C SER A 844 -27.66 -5.02 -32.49
N GLY A 845 -27.44 -3.70 -32.61
CA GLY A 845 -26.73 -2.91 -31.62
C GLY A 845 -27.41 -3.00 -30.25
N HIS A 846 -26.71 -2.59 -29.19
CA HIS A 846 -27.14 -2.59 -27.78
C HIS A 846 -26.61 -3.74 -26.91
N HIS A 847 -25.29 -3.75 -26.65
CA HIS A 847 -24.71 -4.55 -25.56
C HIS A 847 -23.83 -3.70 -24.63
N VAL A 848 -23.51 -4.23 -23.45
CA VAL A 848 -22.51 -3.72 -22.52
C VAL A 848 -21.21 -4.48 -22.77
N MET A 849 -20.15 -3.77 -23.16
CA MET A 849 -18.83 -4.37 -23.35
C MET A 849 -18.03 -4.29 -22.04
N ILE A 850 -17.42 -5.39 -21.61
CA ILE A 850 -16.46 -5.40 -20.50
C ILE A 850 -15.06 -5.43 -21.10
N SER A 851 -14.33 -4.33 -20.95
CA SER A 851 -12.91 -4.24 -21.28
C SER A 851 -12.11 -4.47 -20.01
N TYR A 852 -11.23 -5.47 -20.04
CA TYR A 852 -10.52 -5.95 -18.85
C TYR A 852 -9.21 -6.66 -19.17
N GLN A 853 -8.36 -6.81 -18.15
CA GLN A 853 -7.18 -7.66 -18.23
C GLN A 853 -7.50 -9.08 -17.74
N TRP A 854 -6.93 -10.09 -18.39
CA TRP A 854 -7.22 -11.51 -18.20
C TRP A 854 -7.05 -12.02 -16.75
N ASP A 855 -6.18 -11.40 -15.95
CA ASP A 855 -6.02 -11.72 -14.52
C ASP A 855 -7.32 -11.53 -13.72
N ALA A 856 -8.21 -10.65 -14.18
CA ALA A 856 -9.53 -10.41 -13.60
C ALA A 856 -10.65 -11.26 -14.20
N GLN A 857 -10.35 -12.19 -15.13
CA GLN A 857 -11.35 -12.98 -15.86
C GLN A 857 -12.31 -13.73 -14.93
N ASP A 858 -11.79 -14.45 -13.94
CA ASP A 858 -12.62 -15.21 -12.99
C ASP A 858 -13.70 -14.35 -12.33
N MET A 859 -13.34 -13.12 -11.95
CA MET A 859 -14.25 -12.18 -11.31
C MET A 859 -15.26 -11.61 -12.32
N LEU A 860 -14.80 -11.26 -13.52
CA LEU A 860 -15.64 -10.60 -14.51
C LEU A 860 -16.57 -11.56 -15.25
N VAL A 861 -16.26 -12.85 -15.28
CA VAL A 861 -17.22 -13.91 -15.64
C VAL A 861 -18.41 -13.89 -14.69
N GLU A 862 -18.17 -13.75 -13.38
CA GLU A 862 -19.24 -13.67 -12.39
C GLU A 862 -20.08 -12.39 -12.56
N VAL A 863 -19.43 -11.24 -12.77
CA VAL A 863 -20.08 -9.96 -13.07
C VAL A 863 -20.94 -10.06 -14.33
N LYS A 864 -20.39 -10.65 -15.40
CA LYS A 864 -21.10 -10.91 -16.65
C LYS A 864 -22.36 -11.74 -16.41
N ASN A 865 -22.24 -12.88 -15.73
CA ASN A 865 -23.37 -13.77 -15.46
C ASN A 865 -24.49 -13.05 -14.68
N LYS A 866 -24.12 -12.24 -13.68
CA LYS A 866 -25.09 -11.46 -12.87
C LYS A 866 -25.75 -10.33 -13.68
N LEU A 867 -25.02 -9.66 -14.56
CA LEU A 867 -25.58 -8.67 -15.48
C LEU A 867 -26.52 -9.31 -16.52
N GLN A 868 -26.17 -10.48 -17.05
CA GLN A 868 -27.04 -11.24 -17.96
C GLN A 868 -28.32 -11.70 -17.26
N ALA A 869 -28.24 -12.18 -16.01
CA ALA A 869 -29.40 -12.50 -15.19
C ALA A 869 -30.29 -11.26 -14.92
N SER A 870 -29.72 -10.05 -14.98
CA SER A 870 -30.43 -8.77 -14.83
C SER A 870 -31.00 -8.21 -16.15
N GLY A 871 -30.92 -8.98 -17.24
CA GLY A 871 -31.49 -8.67 -18.56
C GLY A 871 -30.61 -7.80 -19.46
N TYR A 872 -29.30 -7.73 -19.21
CA TYR A 872 -28.35 -7.03 -20.09
C TYR A 872 -27.69 -8.01 -21.06
N ARG A 873 -27.50 -7.57 -22.31
CA ARG A 873 -26.59 -8.23 -23.24
C ARG A 873 -25.17 -7.80 -22.91
N VAL A 874 -24.32 -8.74 -22.51
CA VAL A 874 -22.94 -8.46 -22.13
C VAL A 874 -21.97 -9.14 -23.08
N TRP A 875 -21.07 -8.36 -23.65
CA TRP A 875 -19.94 -8.85 -24.43
C TRP A 875 -18.68 -8.79 -23.57
N MET A 876 -17.93 -9.88 -23.57
CA MET A 876 -16.65 -10.02 -22.89
C MET A 876 -15.86 -11.10 -23.61
N ASP A 877 -14.56 -10.88 -23.78
CA ASP A 877 -13.65 -11.87 -24.35
C ASP A 877 -13.53 -13.05 -23.38
N LEU A 878 -13.92 -14.27 -23.76
CA LEU A 878 -14.02 -15.43 -22.83
C LEU A 878 -13.15 -16.63 -23.23
N GLU A 879 -12.75 -16.71 -24.49
CA GLU A 879 -11.94 -17.80 -25.01
C GLU A 879 -10.55 -17.27 -25.32
N GLN A 880 -9.51 -18.08 -25.11
CA GLN A 880 -8.15 -17.79 -25.56
C GLN A 880 -8.21 -17.73 -27.10
N MET A 881 -8.54 -16.56 -27.61
CA MET A 881 -8.96 -16.38 -28.99
C MET A 881 -7.74 -16.50 -29.91
N GLY A 882 -7.45 -17.72 -30.37
CA GLY A 882 -6.76 -18.00 -31.62
C GLY A 882 -7.52 -17.49 -32.86
N GLY A 883 -8.22 -16.35 -32.78
CA GLY A 883 -9.19 -15.94 -33.79
C GLY A 883 -9.87 -14.58 -33.65
N SER A 884 -9.68 -13.81 -32.57
CA SER A 884 -10.25 -12.45 -32.50
C SER A 884 -9.42 -11.55 -33.41
N THR A 885 -9.84 -11.40 -34.67
CA THR A 885 -9.35 -10.32 -35.50
C THR A 885 -9.72 -9.03 -34.79
N LEU A 886 -8.82 -8.06 -34.78
CA LEU A 886 -9.01 -6.77 -34.12
C LEU A 886 -10.32 -6.06 -34.57
N GLU A 887 -10.85 -6.45 -35.74
CA GLU A 887 -12.20 -6.15 -36.20
C GLU A 887 -13.35 -6.56 -35.24
N ALA A 888 -13.25 -7.70 -34.56
CA ALA A 888 -14.25 -8.16 -33.58
C ALA A 888 -14.23 -7.29 -32.32
N MET A 889 -13.05 -6.93 -31.81
CA MET A 889 -12.88 -5.96 -30.71
C MET A 889 -13.41 -4.57 -31.11
N ALA A 890 -13.06 -4.11 -32.32
CA ALA A 890 -13.55 -2.84 -32.84
C ALA A 890 -15.08 -2.83 -33.00
N LYS A 891 -15.66 -3.91 -33.55
CA LYS A 891 -17.13 -4.08 -33.65
C LYS A 891 -17.79 -4.18 -32.28
N ALA A 892 -17.13 -4.76 -31.28
CA ALA A 892 -17.65 -4.80 -29.91
C ALA A 892 -17.76 -3.38 -29.36
N VAL A 893 -16.69 -2.58 -29.42
CA VAL A 893 -16.72 -1.17 -28.98
C VAL A 893 -17.75 -0.36 -29.78
N GLU A 894 -17.80 -0.50 -31.11
CA GLU A 894 -18.74 0.22 -31.98
C GLU A 894 -20.21 -0.10 -31.71
N ASN A 895 -20.54 -1.36 -31.42
CA ASN A 895 -21.91 -1.79 -31.16
C ASN A 895 -22.29 -1.73 -29.66
N ALA A 896 -21.33 -1.41 -28.79
CA ALA A 896 -21.57 -1.21 -27.37
C ALA A 896 -22.38 0.07 -27.12
N SER A 897 -23.35 -0.04 -26.21
CA SER A 897 -24.06 1.10 -25.61
C SER A 897 -23.27 1.68 -24.44
N VAL A 898 -22.53 0.83 -23.73
CA VAL A 898 -21.64 1.21 -22.62
C VAL A 898 -20.42 0.31 -22.64
N VAL A 899 -19.24 0.88 -22.38
CA VAL A 899 -17.98 0.15 -22.19
C VAL A 899 -17.58 0.24 -20.73
N LEU A 900 -17.51 -0.91 -20.04
CA LEU A 900 -17.01 -1.02 -18.68
C LEU A 900 -15.49 -1.14 -18.75
N VAL A 901 -14.77 -0.15 -18.21
CA VAL A 901 -13.31 -0.14 -18.20
C VAL A 901 -12.83 -0.62 -16.83
N CYS A 902 -12.21 -1.79 -16.79
CA CYS A 902 -11.74 -2.42 -15.56
C CYS A 902 -10.39 -1.84 -15.14
N VAL A 903 -10.45 -0.76 -14.37
CA VAL A 903 -9.32 0.06 -13.93
C VAL A 903 -8.40 -0.73 -12.98
N SER A 904 -7.22 -1.09 -13.47
CA SER A 904 -6.10 -1.68 -12.73
C SER A 904 -4.76 -1.30 -13.37
N GLN A 905 -3.67 -1.54 -12.66
CA GLN A 905 -2.33 -1.34 -13.18
C GLN A 905 -2.06 -2.20 -14.43
N GLN A 906 -2.41 -3.48 -14.37
CA GLN A 906 -2.19 -4.40 -15.50
C GLN A 906 -3.06 -4.03 -16.70
N TYR A 907 -4.25 -3.46 -16.47
CA TYR A 907 -5.07 -2.89 -17.53
C TYR A 907 -4.35 -1.73 -18.24
N LYS A 908 -3.67 -0.86 -17.50
CA LYS A 908 -2.91 0.28 -18.05
C LYS A 908 -1.73 -0.17 -18.93
N GLU A 909 -1.05 -1.24 -18.51
CA GLU A 909 0.11 -1.82 -19.18
C GLU A 909 -0.27 -2.64 -20.43
N SER A 910 -1.53 -3.09 -20.50
CA SER A 910 -2.03 -3.87 -21.63
C SER A 910 -2.31 -2.97 -22.84
N ALA A 911 -1.55 -3.19 -23.92
CA ALA A 911 -1.74 -2.50 -25.18
C ALA A 911 -3.14 -2.75 -25.77
N ASN A 912 -3.70 -3.96 -25.60
CA ASN A 912 -5.08 -4.30 -26.00
C ASN A 912 -6.09 -3.41 -25.27
N CYS A 913 -6.02 -3.39 -23.93
CA CYS A 913 -6.92 -2.63 -23.07
C CYS A 913 -6.84 -1.13 -23.35
N ARG A 914 -5.62 -0.64 -23.65
CA ARG A 914 -5.40 0.74 -24.06
C ARG A 914 -6.07 1.05 -25.40
N SER A 915 -5.89 0.20 -26.41
CA SER A 915 -6.53 0.39 -27.72
C SER A 915 -8.06 0.37 -27.63
N GLU A 916 -8.65 -0.54 -26.84
CA GLU A 916 -10.10 -0.59 -26.61
C GLU A 916 -10.62 0.68 -25.94
N ALA A 917 -9.93 1.14 -24.89
CA ALA A 917 -10.33 2.31 -24.13
C ALA A 917 -10.18 3.60 -24.95
N GLU A 918 -9.05 3.81 -25.62
CA GLU A 918 -8.84 4.97 -26.51
C GLU A 918 -9.85 4.98 -27.65
N TYR A 919 -10.17 3.83 -28.24
CA TYR A 919 -11.16 3.75 -29.32
C TYR A 919 -12.57 4.04 -28.81
N ALA A 920 -12.96 3.51 -27.63
CA ALA A 920 -14.21 3.85 -26.97
C ALA A 920 -14.30 5.36 -26.68
N TYR A 921 -13.21 5.97 -26.23
CA TYR A 921 -13.13 7.41 -25.99
C TYR A 921 -13.26 8.23 -27.27
N GLN A 922 -12.60 7.83 -28.35
CA GLN A 922 -12.69 8.46 -29.68
C GLN A 922 -14.11 8.42 -30.26
N LEU A 923 -14.77 7.26 -30.14
CA LEU A 923 -16.16 7.08 -30.54
C LEU A 923 -17.17 7.73 -29.57
N ARG A 924 -16.68 8.41 -28.50
CA ARG A 924 -17.48 9.02 -27.44
C ARG A 924 -18.48 8.04 -26.82
N LYS A 925 -18.07 6.78 -26.66
CA LYS A 925 -18.85 5.76 -25.96
C LYS A 925 -18.97 6.13 -24.49
N ASP A 926 -20.07 5.71 -23.89
CA ASP A 926 -20.25 5.87 -22.46
C ASP A 926 -19.34 4.88 -21.73
N ILE A 927 -18.43 5.40 -20.90
CA ILE A 927 -17.41 4.61 -20.21
C ILE A 927 -17.71 4.66 -18.72
N ILE A 928 -17.92 3.48 -18.12
CA ILE A 928 -18.08 3.30 -16.67
C ILE A 928 -16.80 2.64 -16.13
N PRO A 929 -16.04 3.31 -15.26
CA PRO A 929 -14.85 2.72 -14.66
C PRO A 929 -15.21 1.74 -13.53
N LEU A 930 -14.67 0.52 -13.59
CA LEU A 930 -14.75 -0.49 -12.52
C LEU A 930 -13.38 -0.56 -11.84
N MET A 931 -13.28 -0.22 -10.57
CA MET A 931 -12.01 -0.28 -9.85
C MET A 931 -11.73 -1.72 -9.40
N MET A 932 -10.73 -2.36 -10.02
CA MET A 932 -10.41 -3.76 -9.78
C MET A 932 -9.30 -3.96 -8.75
N GLN A 933 -8.50 -2.93 -8.50
CA GLN A 933 -7.31 -3.02 -7.66
C GLN A 933 -7.40 -2.12 -6.41
N ARG A 934 -7.00 -2.67 -5.25
CA ARG A 934 -6.98 -1.92 -3.99
C ARG A 934 -5.92 -0.83 -4.03
N ASN A 935 -6.27 0.35 -3.53
CA ASN A 935 -5.38 1.51 -3.45
C ASN A 935 -4.79 1.98 -4.79
N TYR A 936 -5.43 1.62 -5.91
CA TYR A 936 -5.03 2.04 -7.25
C TYR A 936 -5.70 3.36 -7.65
N LYS A 937 -4.94 4.27 -8.28
CA LYS A 937 -5.42 5.58 -8.71
C LYS A 937 -4.91 5.88 -10.11
N ALA A 938 -5.79 5.68 -11.09
CA ALA A 938 -5.49 5.92 -12.50
C ALA A 938 -4.89 7.32 -12.77
N ASP A 939 -3.79 7.36 -13.52
CA ASP A 939 -3.06 8.52 -14.02
C ASP A 939 -2.68 8.36 -15.51
N GLY A 940 -1.97 9.34 -16.07
CA GLY A 940 -1.52 9.30 -17.47
C GLY A 940 -2.70 9.18 -18.43
N TRP A 941 -2.58 8.29 -19.43
CA TRP A 941 -3.64 8.07 -20.41
C TRP A 941 -4.93 7.51 -19.79
N LEU A 942 -4.82 6.58 -18.82
CA LEU A 942 -5.97 5.93 -18.19
C LEU A 942 -6.67 6.90 -17.22
N GLY A 943 -5.89 7.67 -16.45
CA GLY A 943 -6.41 8.73 -15.58
C GLY A 943 -7.07 9.86 -16.36
N MET A 944 -6.53 10.25 -17.53
CA MET A 944 -7.17 11.23 -18.42
C MET A 944 -8.49 10.70 -19.00
N LEU A 945 -8.54 9.41 -19.34
CA LEU A 945 -9.73 8.75 -19.88
C LEU A 945 -10.84 8.58 -18.83
N VAL A 946 -10.49 8.18 -17.62
CA VAL A 946 -11.43 8.01 -16.50
C VAL A 946 -11.84 9.37 -15.90
N GLY A 947 -10.92 10.34 -15.86
CA GLY A 947 -11.19 11.72 -15.46
C GLY A 947 -11.79 11.83 -14.05
N THR A 948 -12.87 12.61 -13.92
CA THR A 948 -13.63 12.78 -12.67
C THR A 948 -14.78 11.78 -12.50
N LYS A 949 -14.85 10.74 -13.34
CA LYS A 949 -15.94 9.76 -13.27
C LYS A 949 -15.85 8.96 -11.97
N LEU A 950 -16.99 8.77 -11.33
CA LEU A 950 -17.11 7.87 -10.17
C LEU A 950 -16.92 6.43 -10.66
N TRP A 951 -16.04 5.69 -9.99
CA TRP A 951 -15.81 4.28 -10.27
C TRP A 951 -16.66 3.39 -9.36
N ILE A 952 -16.94 2.18 -9.82
CA ILE A 952 -17.67 1.16 -9.05
C ILE A 952 -16.67 0.16 -8.48
N ASP A 953 -16.82 -0.18 -7.20
CA ASP A 953 -15.87 -1.03 -6.47
C ASP A 953 -16.01 -2.50 -6.86
N PHE A 954 -14.95 -3.07 -7.43
CA PHE A 954 -14.77 -4.50 -7.70
C PHE A 954 -13.42 -4.99 -7.17
N LYS A 955 -12.88 -4.36 -6.12
CA LYS A 955 -11.53 -4.68 -5.57
C LYS A 955 -11.44 -6.02 -4.82
N SER A 956 -12.53 -6.77 -4.70
CA SER A 956 -12.54 -8.12 -4.11
C SER A 956 -13.82 -8.89 -4.44
N LYS A 957 -13.76 -10.23 -4.42
CA LYS A 957 -14.93 -11.07 -4.71
C LYS A 957 -16.11 -10.84 -3.75
N GLN A 958 -15.84 -10.44 -2.51
CA GLN A 958 -16.86 -10.15 -1.48
C GLN A 958 -17.78 -8.96 -1.81
N VAL A 959 -17.35 -8.04 -2.69
CA VAL A 959 -18.13 -6.85 -3.04
C VAL A 959 -18.88 -6.98 -4.36
N ILE A 960 -18.80 -8.13 -5.05
CA ILE A 960 -19.40 -8.32 -6.38
C ILE A 960 -20.90 -8.06 -6.37
N ASP A 961 -21.66 -8.56 -5.40
CA ASP A 961 -23.12 -8.37 -5.37
C ASP A 961 -23.52 -6.90 -5.19
N SER A 962 -22.85 -6.22 -4.26
CA SER A 962 -23.06 -4.78 -4.03
C SER A 962 -22.60 -3.94 -5.23
N GLY A 963 -21.47 -4.32 -5.84
CA GLY A 963 -20.91 -3.70 -7.03
C GLY A 963 -21.80 -3.86 -8.25
N VAL A 964 -22.30 -5.07 -8.53
CA VAL A 964 -23.26 -5.33 -9.60
C VAL A 964 -24.55 -4.58 -9.36
N GLY A 965 -25.05 -4.51 -8.12
CA GLY A 965 -26.24 -3.71 -7.79
C GLY A 965 -26.08 -2.22 -8.11
N LYS A 966 -24.89 -1.64 -7.87
CA LYS A 966 -24.56 -0.27 -8.28
C LYS A 966 -24.44 -0.15 -9.80
N LEU A 967 -23.81 -1.14 -10.44
CA LEU A 967 -23.60 -1.18 -11.88
C LEU A 967 -24.91 -1.29 -12.67
N VAL A 968 -25.88 -2.08 -12.19
CA VAL A 968 -27.23 -2.15 -12.78
C VAL A 968 -27.96 -0.82 -12.66
N LYS A 969 -27.84 -0.13 -11.51
CA LYS A 969 -28.41 1.21 -11.32
C LYS A 969 -27.79 2.23 -12.28
N GLU A 970 -26.48 2.17 -12.44
CA GLU A 970 -25.75 3.03 -13.36
C GLU A 970 -26.14 2.73 -14.81
N LEU A 971 -26.02 1.48 -15.27
CA LEU A 971 -26.37 1.05 -16.63
C LEU A 971 -27.82 1.39 -17.01
N ALA A 972 -28.76 1.30 -16.06
CA ALA A 972 -30.18 1.59 -16.28
C ALA A 972 -30.75 0.79 -17.47
N GLY A 973 -31.33 1.44 -18.49
CA GLY A 973 -31.82 0.77 -19.69
C GLY A 973 -30.76 0.48 -20.77
N ARG A 974 -29.53 0.97 -20.61
CA ARG A 974 -28.49 0.93 -21.66
C ARG A 974 -27.93 -0.49 -21.79
N GLY A 975 -28.16 -1.12 -22.93
CA GLY A 975 -27.73 -2.51 -23.20
C GLY A 975 -28.72 -3.58 -22.70
N LYS A 976 -29.96 -3.21 -22.33
CA LYS A 976 -31.08 -4.13 -22.14
C LYS A 976 -31.85 -4.33 -23.44
N ASP A 977 -32.42 -5.51 -23.63
CA ASP A 977 -33.44 -5.74 -24.66
C ASP A 977 -34.68 -4.91 -24.31
N ILE A 978 -34.97 -3.85 -25.07
CA ILE A 978 -36.24 -3.11 -24.97
C ILE A 978 -36.97 -3.31 -26.29
N ASP A 979 -37.99 -4.16 -26.26
CA ASP A 979 -39.10 -4.09 -27.21
C ASP A 979 -40.05 -2.98 -26.74
N VAL A 980 -40.56 -2.17 -27.67
CA VAL A 980 -41.21 -0.88 -27.41
C VAL A 980 -42.74 -1.03 -27.24
N THR A 981 -43.32 -0.31 -26.26
CA THR A 981 -44.72 0.18 -26.09
C THR A 981 -45.89 -0.72 -25.58
N ASP A 982 -46.62 -0.11 -24.62
CA ASP A 982 -48.05 -0.17 -24.23
C ASP A 982 -48.75 -1.41 -23.60
N GLY A 983 -49.24 -1.22 -22.36
CA GLY A 983 -50.56 -1.66 -21.83
C GLY A 983 -50.85 -3.18 -21.58
N PRO A 984 -51.67 -3.56 -20.56
CA PRO A 984 -51.68 -4.92 -20.03
C PRO A 984 -52.75 -5.84 -20.64
N THR A 985 -52.45 -7.13 -20.84
CA THR A 985 -53.42 -8.24 -20.72
C THR A 985 -52.73 -9.62 -20.65
N GLU A 986 -53.41 -10.55 -20.02
CA GLU A 986 -52.96 -11.87 -19.55
C GLU A 986 -52.50 -12.86 -20.64
N ALA A 987 -51.50 -13.65 -20.24
CA ALA A 987 -51.23 -15.06 -20.54
C ALA A 987 -51.61 -15.66 -21.91
N VAL A 988 -50.60 -16.12 -22.67
CA VAL A 988 -50.62 -17.45 -23.34
C VAL A 988 -49.21 -18.04 -23.38
N ILE A 989 -49.05 -19.21 -22.76
CA ILE A 989 -47.89 -20.10 -22.88
C ILE A 989 -48.11 -21.03 -24.09
N ARG A 990 -47.01 -21.38 -24.78
CA ARG A 990 -46.69 -22.67 -25.49
C ARG A 990 -46.58 -22.59 -27.03
N PRO A 991 -45.91 -23.55 -27.71
CA PRO A 991 -44.60 -24.19 -27.42
C PRO A 991 -43.76 -24.58 -28.69
N SER A 992 -42.48 -24.95 -28.46
CA SER A 992 -41.67 -26.00 -29.16
C SER A 992 -41.28 -25.81 -30.65
N GLU A 993 -40.12 -26.24 -31.18
CA GLU A 993 -39.27 -27.43 -30.95
C GLU A 993 -37.77 -27.08 -31.17
N THR A 994 -36.82 -27.36 -30.27
CA THR A 994 -36.12 -28.63 -29.95
C THR A 994 -35.16 -29.16 -31.04
N SER A 995 -33.85 -29.04 -30.81
CA SER A 995 -32.89 -30.17 -30.93
C SER A 995 -31.50 -29.76 -30.40
N VAL A 996 -31.18 -30.11 -29.15
CA VAL A 996 -30.31 -31.24 -28.73
C VAL A 996 -28.86 -30.78 -28.50
N LEU A 997 -28.49 -30.64 -27.23
CA LEU A 997 -27.17 -30.97 -26.69
C LEU A 997 -27.33 -31.32 -25.20
N THR A 998 -27.28 -32.63 -24.95
CA THR A 998 -26.94 -33.35 -23.71
C THR A 998 -26.85 -32.54 -22.41
N THR A 999 -27.81 -32.78 -21.53
CA THR A 999 -27.80 -32.43 -20.11
C THR A 999 -26.69 -33.16 -19.35
N ALA A 1000 -25.76 -32.40 -18.77
CA ALA A 1000 -25.05 -32.79 -17.56
C ALA A 1000 -25.99 -32.58 -16.35
N PRO A 1001 -25.95 -33.42 -15.31
CA PRO A 1001 -26.98 -33.45 -14.26
C PRO A 1001 -26.92 -32.21 -13.36
N SER A 1002 -28.08 -31.62 -13.05
CA SER A 1002 -28.19 -30.60 -12.02
C SER A 1002 -27.99 -31.22 -10.64
N SER A 1003 -26.96 -30.82 -9.90
CA SER A 1003 -26.90 -31.08 -8.46
C SER A 1003 -27.83 -30.07 -7.76
N ALA A 1004 -29.01 -30.54 -7.36
CA ALA A 1004 -29.89 -29.79 -6.46
C ALA A 1004 -29.17 -29.56 -5.12
N ALA A 1005 -29.05 -28.31 -4.69
CA ALA A 1005 -28.61 -27.98 -3.34
C ALA A 1005 -29.61 -28.59 -2.34
N THR A 1006 -29.10 -29.29 -1.33
CA THR A 1006 -29.95 -30.00 -0.35
C THR A 1006 -30.30 -29.02 0.78
N ASP A 1007 -31.59 -28.74 1.01
CA ASP A 1007 -32.02 -27.93 2.15
C ASP A 1007 -31.81 -28.73 3.44
N VAL A 1008 -30.75 -28.38 4.18
CA VAL A 1008 -30.36 -29.06 5.42
C VAL A 1008 -30.86 -28.35 6.67
N SER A 1009 -31.63 -27.27 6.56
CA SER A 1009 -32.12 -26.51 7.72
C SER A 1009 -32.96 -27.35 8.70
N GLY A 1010 -33.62 -28.40 8.20
CA GLY A 1010 -34.43 -29.35 8.99
C GLY A 1010 -33.68 -30.60 9.48
N TRP A 1011 -32.37 -30.74 9.23
CA TRP A 1011 -31.64 -31.96 9.61
C TRP A 1011 -31.52 -32.11 11.12
N THR A 1012 -31.85 -33.30 11.61
CA THR A 1012 -31.63 -33.70 13.00
C THR A 1012 -30.18 -34.13 13.21
N ASN A 1013 -29.81 -34.33 14.47
CA ASN A 1013 -28.49 -34.87 14.84
C ASN A 1013 -28.25 -36.28 14.28
N GLU A 1014 -29.28 -37.10 14.11
CA GLU A 1014 -29.14 -38.40 13.42
C GLU A 1014 -28.88 -38.25 11.91
N ASP A 1015 -29.46 -37.23 11.27
CA ASP A 1015 -29.23 -36.96 9.84
C ASP A 1015 -27.80 -36.48 9.59
N VAL A 1016 -27.28 -35.59 10.46
CA VAL A 1016 -25.87 -35.16 10.42
C VAL A 1016 -24.93 -36.33 10.68
N LYS A 1017 -25.25 -37.21 11.64
CA LYS A 1017 -24.48 -38.43 11.91
C LYS A 1017 -24.41 -39.35 10.69
N LYS A 1018 -25.54 -39.51 10.00
CA LYS A 1018 -25.64 -40.32 8.80
C LYS A 1018 -24.79 -39.74 7.67
N TRP A 1019 -24.90 -38.44 7.42
CA TRP A 1019 -24.06 -37.74 6.43
C TRP A 1019 -22.56 -37.84 6.74
N LEU A 1020 -22.16 -37.61 8.01
CA LEU A 1020 -20.78 -37.79 8.46
C LEU A 1020 -20.26 -39.21 8.20
N THR A 1021 -21.11 -40.21 8.39
CA THR A 1021 -20.79 -41.61 8.11
C THR A 1021 -20.63 -41.86 6.61
N GLU A 1022 -21.51 -41.28 5.78
CA GLU A 1022 -21.47 -41.37 4.31
C GLU A 1022 -20.20 -40.75 3.71
N ILE A 1023 -19.72 -39.64 4.27
CA ILE A 1023 -18.45 -39.02 3.84
C ILE A 1023 -17.21 -39.68 4.47
N GLY A 1024 -17.38 -40.74 5.27
CA GLY A 1024 -16.29 -41.50 5.88
C GLY A 1024 -15.62 -40.82 7.08
N LEU A 1025 -16.32 -39.91 7.76
CA LEU A 1025 -15.86 -39.21 8.97
C LEU A 1025 -16.64 -39.59 10.23
N GLY A 1026 -17.64 -40.48 10.13
CA GLY A 1026 -18.53 -40.88 11.23
C GLY A 1026 -17.80 -41.37 12.48
N GLN A 1027 -16.79 -42.24 12.34
CA GLN A 1027 -16.00 -42.77 13.47
C GLN A 1027 -15.03 -41.74 14.08
N VAL A 1028 -14.64 -40.71 13.32
CA VAL A 1028 -13.71 -39.67 13.78
C VAL A 1028 -14.44 -38.64 14.65
N CYS A 1029 -15.69 -38.34 14.30
CA CYS A 1029 -16.52 -37.32 14.94
C CYS A 1029 -17.41 -37.86 16.09
N GLU A 1030 -17.28 -39.14 16.49
CA GLU A 1030 -18.22 -39.84 17.38
C GLU A 1030 -18.55 -39.12 18.71
N GLY A 1031 -17.60 -38.35 19.26
CA GLY A 1031 -17.75 -37.66 20.54
C GLY A 1031 -18.64 -36.41 20.54
N ALA A 1032 -18.86 -35.77 19.39
CA ALA A 1032 -19.52 -34.45 19.29
C ALA A 1032 -20.84 -34.44 18.53
N ILE A 1033 -21.23 -35.58 17.95
CA ILE A 1033 -22.44 -35.70 17.10
C ILE A 1033 -23.75 -35.39 17.85
N SER A 1034 -23.78 -35.54 19.18
CA SER A 1034 -25.01 -35.32 19.96
C SER A 1034 -25.51 -33.87 19.93
N GLU A 1035 -24.64 -32.89 19.65
CA GLU A 1035 -24.95 -31.45 19.66
C GLU A 1035 -25.03 -30.81 18.26
N PHE A 1036 -24.74 -31.56 17.18
CA PHE A 1036 -24.68 -31.05 15.81
C PHE A 1036 -25.95 -31.40 15.04
N ASN A 1037 -26.70 -30.38 14.61
CA ASN A 1037 -27.84 -30.51 13.70
C ASN A 1037 -27.61 -29.69 12.42
N GLY A 1038 -28.58 -29.68 11.50
CA GLY A 1038 -28.47 -28.95 10.24
C GLY A 1038 -28.19 -27.46 10.38
N GLN A 1039 -28.81 -26.81 11.38
CA GLN A 1039 -28.56 -25.40 11.69
C GLN A 1039 -27.13 -25.19 12.20
N THR A 1040 -26.58 -26.13 12.98
CA THR A 1040 -25.18 -26.07 13.42
C THR A 1040 -24.22 -26.11 12.22
N LEU A 1041 -24.50 -26.92 11.20
CA LEU A 1041 -23.69 -26.99 9.97
C LEU A 1041 -23.74 -25.69 9.16
N ILE A 1042 -24.92 -25.06 9.06
CA ILE A 1042 -25.11 -23.74 8.42
C ILE A 1042 -24.31 -22.68 9.18
N ASN A 1043 -24.47 -22.62 10.51
CA ASN A 1043 -23.75 -21.66 11.34
C ASN A 1043 -22.23 -21.87 11.28
N LEU A 1044 -21.76 -23.11 11.19
CA LEU A 1044 -20.34 -23.43 10.97
C LEU A 1044 -19.84 -22.92 9.61
N GLN A 1045 -20.66 -23.02 8.57
CA GLN A 1045 -20.32 -22.50 7.25
C GLN A 1045 -20.27 -20.96 7.25
N GLU A 1046 -21.16 -20.29 7.99
CA GLU A 1046 -21.12 -18.83 8.18
C GLU A 1046 -19.90 -18.39 9.00
N LEU A 1047 -19.59 -19.11 10.09
CA LEU A 1047 -18.43 -18.87 10.94
C LEU A 1047 -17.09 -18.94 10.20
N ARG A 1048 -17.03 -19.74 9.12
CA ARG A 1048 -15.87 -19.78 8.23
C ARG A 1048 -15.62 -18.44 7.53
N GLY A 1049 -16.68 -17.69 7.22
CA GLY A 1049 -16.59 -16.37 6.61
C GLY A 1049 -16.25 -15.26 7.60
N GLU A 1050 -16.78 -15.36 8.82
CA GLU A 1050 -16.61 -14.33 9.87
C GLU A 1050 -15.34 -14.50 10.70
N CYS A 1051 -14.97 -15.74 11.07
CA CYS A 1051 -13.82 -16.04 11.91
C CYS A 1051 -13.14 -17.38 11.50
N PRO A 1052 -12.32 -17.40 10.43
CA PRO A 1052 -11.73 -18.62 9.87
C PRO A 1052 -10.87 -19.41 10.88
N ASP A 1053 -10.10 -18.73 11.73
CA ASP A 1053 -9.25 -19.39 12.73
C ASP A 1053 -10.08 -20.13 13.79
N TYR A 1054 -11.19 -19.55 14.22
CA TYR A 1054 -12.09 -20.20 15.17
C TYR A 1054 -12.85 -21.36 14.51
N PHE A 1055 -13.23 -21.22 13.23
CA PHE A 1055 -13.80 -22.32 12.45
C PHE A 1055 -12.86 -23.55 12.45
N TYR A 1056 -11.58 -23.39 12.09
CA TYR A 1056 -10.65 -24.52 12.07
C TYR A 1056 -10.36 -25.09 13.47
N ARG A 1057 -10.26 -24.24 14.50
CA ARG A 1057 -10.15 -24.70 15.89
C ARG A 1057 -11.39 -25.46 16.36
N CYS A 1058 -12.58 -25.10 15.88
CA CYS A 1058 -13.82 -25.81 16.19
C CYS A 1058 -13.83 -27.20 15.53
N LEU A 1059 -13.40 -27.30 14.26
CA LEU A 1059 -13.24 -28.59 13.57
C LEU A 1059 -12.20 -29.49 14.26
N GLU A 1060 -11.08 -28.93 14.71
CA GLU A 1060 -10.00 -29.69 15.34
C GLU A 1060 -10.34 -30.14 16.77
N ASN A 1061 -10.89 -29.24 17.60
CA ASN A 1061 -11.13 -29.51 19.02
C ASN A 1061 -12.51 -30.11 19.32
N THR A 1062 -13.54 -29.75 18.53
CA THR A 1062 -14.93 -30.18 18.77
C THR A 1062 -15.25 -31.42 17.95
N LEU A 1063 -15.00 -31.40 16.63
CA LEU A 1063 -15.22 -32.55 15.75
C LEU A 1063 -14.04 -33.54 15.72
N ASN A 1064 -12.97 -33.26 16.48
CA ASN A 1064 -11.76 -34.09 16.59
C ASN A 1064 -11.07 -34.38 15.23
N LEU A 1065 -11.21 -33.46 14.27
CA LEU A 1065 -10.63 -33.55 12.93
C LEU A 1065 -9.15 -33.08 12.94
N LYS A 1066 -8.30 -33.79 13.67
CA LYS A 1066 -6.86 -33.47 13.83
C LYS A 1066 -5.99 -33.83 12.63
N ASN A 1067 -6.52 -34.66 11.73
CA ASN A 1067 -5.83 -35.03 10.51
C ASN A 1067 -6.20 -34.06 9.38
N MET A 1068 -5.18 -33.45 8.76
CA MET A 1068 -5.33 -32.48 7.67
C MET A 1068 -6.23 -32.99 6.52
N PHE A 1069 -6.14 -34.27 6.16
CA PHE A 1069 -6.96 -34.87 5.10
C PHE A 1069 -8.44 -34.96 5.50
N HIS A 1070 -8.74 -35.25 6.77
CA HIS A 1070 -10.11 -35.29 7.29
C HIS A 1070 -10.72 -33.90 7.37
N LEU A 1071 -9.92 -32.90 7.75
CA LEU A 1071 -10.33 -31.49 7.81
C LEU A 1071 -10.63 -30.94 6.41
N PHE A 1072 -9.78 -31.21 5.42
CA PHE A 1072 -10.05 -30.82 4.03
C PHE A 1072 -11.25 -31.55 3.45
N LYS A 1073 -11.41 -32.84 3.75
CA LYS A 1073 -12.57 -33.62 3.30
C LYS A 1073 -13.86 -33.09 3.91
N PHE A 1074 -13.91 -32.85 5.22
CA PHE A 1074 -15.07 -32.26 5.89
C PHE A 1074 -15.41 -30.89 5.29
N ARG A 1075 -14.41 -30.03 5.08
CA ARG A 1075 -14.59 -28.70 4.46
C ARG A 1075 -15.15 -28.80 3.04
N GLN A 1076 -14.62 -29.71 2.23
CA GLN A 1076 -15.04 -29.88 0.85
C GLN A 1076 -16.46 -30.42 0.76
N GLU A 1077 -16.81 -31.41 1.60
CA GLU A 1077 -18.14 -31.98 1.64
C GLU A 1077 -19.17 -31.04 2.27
N LEU A 1078 -18.79 -30.24 3.28
CA LEU A 1078 -19.64 -29.18 3.83
C LEU A 1078 -19.95 -28.12 2.76
N ASN A 1079 -18.95 -27.75 1.95
CA ASN A 1079 -19.14 -26.87 0.80
C ASN A 1079 -20.04 -27.47 -0.28
N LYS A 1080 -19.99 -28.80 -0.51
CA LYS A 1080 -20.92 -29.45 -1.44
C LYS A 1080 -22.35 -29.51 -0.88
N LEU A 1081 -22.46 -29.66 0.43
CA LEU A 1081 -23.75 -29.74 1.12
C LEU A 1081 -24.46 -28.38 1.18
N LEU A 1082 -23.71 -27.29 1.38
CA LEU A 1082 -24.22 -25.94 1.65
C LEU A 1082 -23.84 -24.87 0.61
N GLY A 1083 -23.04 -25.21 -0.40
CA GLY A 1083 -22.51 -24.26 -1.37
C GLY A 1083 -23.54 -23.84 -2.42
N HIS A 1084 -23.75 -22.53 -2.50
CA HIS A 1084 -24.33 -21.81 -3.63
C HIS A 1084 -23.23 -21.18 -4.49
#